data_AF-A0A956A5R9-F1
#
_entry.id   AF-A0A956A5R9-F1
#
_cell.length_a   1.000
_cell.length_b   1.000
_cell.length_c   1.000
_cell.angle_alpha   90.00
_cell.angle_beta   90.00
_cell.angle_gamma   90.00
#
_symmetry.space_group_name_H-M   'P 1'
#
loop_
_entity.id
_entity.type
_entity.pdbx_description
1 polymer ?
#
loop_
_entity_poly.entity_id
_entity_poly.type
_entity_poly.pdbx_seq_one_letter_code
_entity_poly.pdbx_strand_id
1 'polypeptide(L)'
;MRRTSSLLVLLALGALGAGAGCSDDPTRSGLTTNTDFDTVVFPDVQEMDTLEPLDLLVPTDTGTVDTTLPDDTAVEDTTPPEDTAPPEDTAEPGDSALDDVEDTVADALDAVDTTEDAVDTAQDTSVAVFVNPWGVGCSEDAPDAEGCPCEVPGDCRVGLTCADTTLGRFCAEPCVTTCAGARRCYHATGQYGICLPEWSLLCAPCRADDDCLEVGARCVDFGFEGSFCGAPCGAGDACPGGYGCAALGAGEQAVHLCLPDSGTCACSVAAVSLGNDTACYAEGGPACLGERRCDESGLTVCDAGERLDHELCNGKDDTCDNEVDEDFPVGEPCAAPEGGCANGVYECSEDGTGVVCVGALSDVPEICNGVDEDCDGETDEGCDDDGDRYCDVDMPLAEGALCDLGGGDCDDENDAIHPNAAELCNDVDDDCDSVTDGMTESCQAACGAGTRTCTAGAWSACSGAPQLCDPSAACCKASGCAYEASTLQCSTTPNATEKRCSGTCGGTIQQRTQMRYCTGSAAGCGTGNLVWSGWSNTQACGSSNLCSGGGNPSCTTCQYGCTGGRCEPQPVRTICIDPGYGSTDGGPVAHGLTARDVTWSIAIHLRDWLNADTANSAGGGRWNVVLTRSTGNDPTNAQRAATCNNAGATRVISIHVNGCCGNSATGAETYHTSNNSSSNSFTSLVHAEVIAIAGLADRGVKSSSGFTLLNNSASPAAMIFPGFLDNSNDAAKYGNDTWRTNVAKALMWAIQRSFSITKFTP
;
A
#
# COMPACT_ATOMS: atom_id res chain seq x y z
N MET A 1 -15.19 -21.36 -26.64
CA MET A 1 -15.93 -21.28 -27.94
C MET A 1 -16.66 -19.94 -27.95
N ARG A 2 -16.55 -19.08 -28.99
CA ARG A 2 -17.59 -18.86 -30.04
C ARG A 2 -19.04 -18.76 -29.49
N ARG A 3 -19.86 -17.74 -29.80
CA ARG A 3 -19.76 -16.69 -30.86
C ARG A 3 -20.90 -15.64 -30.77
N THR A 4 -20.64 -14.36 -31.13
CA THR A 4 -21.51 -13.38 -31.91
C THR A 4 -22.99 -13.11 -31.49
N SER A 5 -23.64 -11.95 -31.71
CA SER A 5 -23.27 -10.59 -32.19
C SER A 5 -24.53 -9.68 -32.26
N SER A 6 -24.38 -8.37 -31.99
CA SER A 6 -25.10 -7.25 -32.69
C SER A 6 -26.65 -7.13 -32.49
N LEU A 7 -27.36 -6.00 -32.75
CA LEU A 7 -27.03 -4.67 -33.32
C LEU A 7 -28.10 -3.59 -32.96
N LEU A 8 -27.69 -2.31 -32.81
CA LEU A 8 -28.42 -1.05 -33.18
C LEU A 8 -29.79 -0.67 -32.52
N VAL A 9 -30.24 0.60 -32.39
CA VAL A 9 -29.71 1.95 -32.75
C VAL A 9 -29.84 2.92 -31.53
N LEU A 10 -30.39 4.17 -31.43
CA LEU A 10 -31.02 5.23 -32.28
C LEU A 10 -30.86 6.64 -31.60
N LEU A 11 -30.12 7.59 -32.21
CA LEU A 11 -30.25 9.08 -32.09
C LEU A 11 -30.01 9.79 -30.71
N ALA A 12 -29.65 11.08 -30.58
CA ALA A 12 -29.11 12.22 -31.38
C ALA A 12 -29.00 13.45 -30.43
N LEU A 13 -28.43 14.66 -30.66
CA LEU A 13 -27.59 15.41 -31.64
C LEU A 13 -27.12 16.69 -30.84
N GLY A 14 -26.10 17.50 -31.15
CA GLY A 14 -25.10 17.64 -32.24
C GLY A 14 -23.93 18.54 -31.76
N ALA A 15 -22.82 18.76 -32.49
CA ALA A 15 -22.64 19.54 -33.74
C ALA A 15 -22.58 21.08 -33.51
N LEU A 16 -21.70 21.89 -34.13
CA LEU A 16 -20.84 21.75 -35.33
C LEU A 16 -19.37 22.17 -35.04
N GLY A 17 -18.33 21.86 -35.84
CA GLY A 17 -18.23 21.27 -37.21
C GLY A 17 -17.83 22.32 -38.28
N ALA A 18 -17.03 22.07 -39.34
CA ALA A 18 -16.42 20.87 -39.94
C ALA A 18 -14.92 21.16 -40.34
N GLY A 19 -14.16 20.52 -41.26
CA GLY A 19 -14.36 19.63 -42.43
C GLY A 19 -14.00 20.34 -43.76
N ALA A 20 -13.39 19.77 -44.81
CA ALA A 20 -12.94 18.40 -45.16
C ALA A 20 -11.47 18.44 -45.71
N GLY A 21 -10.89 17.58 -46.58
CA GLY A 21 -11.28 16.47 -47.47
C GLY A 21 -10.07 16.09 -48.38
N CYS A 22 -10.05 15.17 -49.36
CA CYS A 22 -11.08 14.29 -49.97
C CYS A 22 -10.52 12.87 -50.29
N SER A 23 -10.37 12.46 -51.57
CA SER A 23 -10.12 11.06 -52.03
C SER A 23 -9.36 10.96 -53.37
N ASP A 24 -8.86 9.76 -53.75
CA ASP A 24 -9.16 9.01 -55.02
C ASP A 24 -8.37 7.67 -55.19
N ASP A 25 -8.78 6.81 -56.15
CA ASP A 25 -8.28 5.46 -56.55
C ASP A 25 -8.51 5.22 -58.07
N PRO A 26 -7.64 4.52 -58.87
CA PRO A 26 -8.09 3.25 -59.53
C PRO A 26 -7.03 2.20 -60.06
N THR A 27 -7.20 0.92 -59.69
CA THR A 27 -7.23 -0.32 -60.57
C THR A 27 -6.00 -1.06 -61.23
N ARG A 28 -5.89 -2.39 -60.95
CA ARG A 28 -5.61 -3.59 -61.84
C ARG A 28 -4.23 -3.76 -62.58
N SER A 29 -3.63 -4.96 -62.84
CA SER A 29 -4.07 -6.39 -62.86
C SER A 29 -2.92 -7.46 -62.85
N GLY A 30 -3.10 -8.64 -62.21
CA GLY A 30 -2.86 -9.98 -62.82
C GLY A 30 -1.68 -10.92 -62.40
N LEU A 31 -2.02 -12.16 -61.95
CA LEU A 31 -1.23 -13.43 -61.90
C LEU A 31 0.05 -13.47 -60.99
N THR A 32 0.48 -14.55 -60.30
CA THR A 32 -0.01 -15.95 -60.08
C THR A 32 0.75 -16.63 -58.89
N THR A 33 0.07 -17.47 -58.07
CA THR A 33 0.53 -18.75 -57.38
C THR A 33 1.85 -18.78 -56.55
N ASN A 34 2.06 -19.54 -55.45
CA ASN A 34 1.30 -20.62 -54.77
C ASN A 34 1.87 -20.96 -53.36
N THR A 35 1.15 -21.80 -52.57
CA THR A 35 1.58 -22.90 -51.63
C THR A 35 3.06 -23.07 -51.20
N ASP A 36 3.42 -23.59 -50.01
CA ASP A 36 2.72 -24.31 -48.91
C ASP A 36 3.50 -24.13 -47.56
N PHE A 37 2.96 -24.46 -46.37
CA PHE A 37 3.35 -25.65 -45.55
C PHE A 37 4.74 -26.27 -45.87
N ASP A 38 5.59 -26.64 -44.90
CA ASP A 38 5.28 -27.61 -43.82
C ASP A 38 6.28 -27.57 -42.62
N THR A 39 6.23 -28.63 -41.81
CA THR A 39 6.72 -28.84 -40.43
C THR A 39 8.17 -29.32 -40.24
N VAL A 40 8.72 -28.98 -39.05
CA VAL A 40 9.54 -29.82 -38.11
C VAL A 40 10.72 -30.65 -38.65
N VAL A 41 11.91 -30.51 -38.01
CA VAL A 41 12.73 -31.63 -37.50
C VAL A 41 13.88 -31.12 -36.60
N PHE A 42 14.00 -31.65 -35.38
CA PHE A 42 15.25 -31.64 -34.59
C PHE A 42 16.12 -32.83 -35.02
N PRO A 43 17.45 -32.70 -35.00
CA PRO A 43 18.23 -33.40 -33.96
C PRO A 43 19.20 -32.45 -33.20
N ASP A 44 19.53 -32.56 -31.91
CA ASP A 44 19.64 -33.69 -30.93
C ASP A 44 21.12 -34.12 -30.71
N VAL A 45 21.60 -33.98 -29.46
CA VAL A 45 22.79 -34.60 -28.78
C VAL A 45 24.23 -34.31 -29.33
N GLN A 46 25.35 -34.34 -28.56
CA GLN A 46 25.61 -34.70 -27.14
C GLN A 46 26.98 -34.19 -26.58
N GLU A 47 27.04 -33.98 -25.25
CA GLU A 47 28.11 -34.35 -24.27
C GLU A 47 29.59 -33.88 -24.36
N MET A 48 30.06 -33.39 -23.18
CA MET A 48 31.37 -33.65 -22.53
C MET A 48 32.65 -32.99 -23.14
N ASP A 49 33.75 -32.77 -22.40
CA ASP A 49 34.17 -33.34 -21.11
C ASP A 49 35.06 -32.38 -20.24
N THR A 50 35.28 -32.76 -18.99
CA THR A 50 36.15 -32.24 -17.91
C THR A 50 37.53 -31.62 -18.25
N LEU A 51 38.05 -30.73 -17.36
CA LEU A 51 39.34 -30.84 -16.59
C LEU A 51 39.83 -29.47 -16.02
N GLU A 52 39.72 -29.21 -14.71
CA GLU A 52 40.81 -29.26 -13.68
C GLU A 52 41.53 -27.90 -13.36
N PRO A 53 42.17 -27.74 -12.16
CA PRO A 53 42.13 -26.46 -11.41
C PRO A 53 43.49 -25.78 -11.12
N LEU A 54 43.48 -24.66 -10.37
CA LEU A 54 44.64 -24.10 -9.66
C LEU A 54 44.28 -23.37 -8.35
N ASP A 55 45.17 -23.43 -7.35
CA ASP A 55 45.02 -22.79 -6.01
C ASP A 55 45.29 -21.26 -6.02
N LEU A 56 44.92 -20.53 -4.94
CA LEU A 56 45.92 -20.05 -3.94
C LEU A 56 45.38 -19.42 -2.61
N LEU A 57 45.66 -20.12 -1.50
CA LEU A 57 45.95 -19.65 -0.12
C LEU A 57 45.10 -18.58 0.63
N VAL A 58 44.66 -18.98 1.84
CA VAL A 58 44.27 -18.12 2.98
C VAL A 58 45.33 -18.25 4.10
N PRO A 59 45.69 -17.19 4.86
CA PRO A 59 46.61 -17.29 5.99
C PRO A 59 45.95 -17.88 7.25
N THR A 60 46.70 -18.75 7.94
CA THR A 60 46.30 -19.48 9.16
C THR A 60 46.49 -18.69 10.45
N ASP A 61 45.78 -19.06 11.52
CA ASP A 61 46.44 -19.21 12.83
C ASP A 61 45.91 -20.43 13.61
N THR A 62 46.59 -20.81 14.71
CA THR A 62 46.57 -22.15 15.31
C THR A 62 46.10 -22.14 16.79
N GLY A 63 45.61 -23.25 17.38
CA GLY A 63 45.36 -24.60 16.86
C GLY A 63 45.39 -25.67 17.99
N THR A 64 45.83 -26.88 17.64
CA THR A 64 46.12 -28.06 18.49
C THR A 64 44.93 -28.93 18.99
N VAL A 65 45.21 -30.24 19.07
CA VAL A 65 44.32 -31.37 19.31
C VAL A 65 45.06 -32.40 20.18
N ASP A 66 44.38 -33.06 21.12
CA ASP A 66 44.63 -34.49 21.38
C ASP A 66 43.38 -35.16 22.00
N THR A 67 43.39 -36.49 21.98
CA THR A 67 42.30 -37.42 22.28
C THR A 67 42.52 -38.17 23.60
N THR A 68 41.46 -38.75 24.18
CA THR A 68 41.40 -40.18 24.58
C THR A 68 40.09 -40.54 25.30
N LEU A 69 39.52 -41.70 24.98
CA LEU A 69 38.56 -42.46 25.80
C LEU A 69 39.37 -43.46 26.66
N PRO A 70 38.94 -43.84 27.87
CA PRO A 70 37.94 -44.92 28.07
C PRO A 70 36.96 -44.66 29.25
N ASP A 71 35.99 -45.51 29.62
CA ASP A 71 35.13 -46.50 28.91
C ASP A 71 34.13 -47.06 29.98
N ASP A 72 33.11 -47.78 29.51
CA ASP A 72 32.43 -48.90 30.16
C ASP A 72 31.38 -48.70 31.29
N THR A 73 30.31 -49.49 31.15
CA THR A 73 29.22 -49.86 32.07
C THR A 73 28.08 -48.87 32.42
N ALA A 74 26.79 -49.27 32.51
CA ALA A 74 25.95 -50.26 31.77
C ALA A 74 24.57 -50.39 32.46
N VAL A 75 23.53 -50.76 31.69
CA VAL A 75 22.38 -51.63 32.12
C VAL A 75 21.37 -51.03 33.13
N GLU A 76 20.04 -51.19 33.03
CA GLU A 76 19.20 -52.01 32.12
C GLU A 76 17.85 -51.34 31.76
N ASP A 77 17.17 -51.91 30.77
CA ASP A 77 15.75 -51.69 30.41
C ASP A 77 14.84 -52.70 31.13
N THR A 78 13.68 -52.26 31.63
CA THR A 78 12.53 -53.14 31.93
C THR A 78 11.21 -52.38 31.83
N THR A 79 10.20 -52.99 31.20
CA THR A 79 8.79 -52.53 31.18
C THR A 79 7.91 -53.46 32.08
N PRO A 80 6.55 -53.46 32.06
CA PRO A 80 5.74 -53.49 33.30
C PRO A 80 5.25 -54.89 33.75
N PRO A 81 4.54 -54.94 34.90
CA PRO A 81 3.41 -55.87 35.07
C PRO A 81 2.15 -55.23 35.72
N GLU A 82 1.13 -56.05 35.95
CA GLU A 82 -0.30 -55.68 36.05
C GLU A 82 -0.92 -55.69 37.48
N ASP A 83 -2.18 -55.23 37.52
CA ASP A 83 -3.31 -55.77 38.30
C ASP A 83 -3.54 -55.44 39.81
N THR A 84 -4.68 -54.81 40.12
CA THR A 84 -5.80 -55.43 40.89
C THR A 84 -7.03 -54.51 41.08
N ALA A 85 -8.23 -55.05 40.83
CA ALA A 85 -9.57 -54.51 41.19
C ALA A 85 -10.26 -55.46 42.22
N PRO A 86 -11.61 -55.56 42.47
CA PRO A 86 -12.83 -54.83 42.02
C PRO A 86 -13.69 -54.42 43.28
N PRO A 87 -15.06 -54.45 43.39
CA PRO A 87 -16.23 -54.54 42.46
C PRO A 87 -17.23 -53.34 42.56
N GLU A 88 -18.03 -52.94 41.55
CA GLU A 88 -19.21 -53.53 40.82
C GLU A 88 -20.61 -53.37 41.47
N ASP A 89 -21.56 -52.78 40.72
CA ASP A 89 -22.93 -53.28 40.40
C ASP A 89 -23.59 -52.33 39.34
N THR A 90 -23.82 -52.73 38.07
CA THR A 90 -25.05 -53.29 37.42
C THR A 90 -26.34 -52.42 37.49
N ALA A 91 -27.28 -52.40 36.51
CA ALA A 91 -27.30 -52.71 35.07
C ALA A 91 -28.63 -52.23 34.42
N GLU A 92 -28.73 -52.17 33.08
CA GLU A 92 -29.99 -51.97 32.32
C GLU A 92 -30.60 -53.28 31.77
N PRO A 93 -31.91 -53.28 31.45
CA PRO A 93 -32.48 -54.11 30.37
C PRO A 93 -33.40 -53.30 29.41
N GLY A 94 -33.57 -53.76 28.16
CA GLY A 94 -34.37 -53.05 27.13
C GLY A 94 -35.31 -53.90 26.26
N ASP A 95 -36.05 -53.18 25.40
CA ASP A 95 -36.76 -53.54 24.14
C ASP A 95 -37.80 -54.69 24.06
N SER A 96 -38.97 -54.41 23.43
CA SER A 96 -39.80 -55.37 22.67
C SER A 96 -41.03 -54.77 21.93
N ALA A 97 -41.15 -55.04 20.61
CA ALA A 97 -42.40 -55.24 19.78
C ALA A 97 -43.35 -54.03 19.47
N LEU A 98 -43.68 -53.68 18.21
CA LEU A 98 -44.54 -54.31 17.14
C LEU A 98 -46.08 -54.18 17.37
N ASP A 99 -46.98 -54.01 16.38
CA ASP A 99 -46.94 -53.87 14.88
C ASP A 99 -47.36 -52.42 14.45
N ASP A 100 -47.95 -51.97 13.31
CA ASP A 100 -48.60 -52.42 12.03
C ASP A 100 -48.34 -51.28 10.95
N VAL A 101 -48.04 -51.45 9.64
CA VAL A 101 -48.76 -51.93 8.40
C VAL A 101 -49.51 -50.86 7.54
N GLU A 102 -48.93 -50.53 6.36
CA GLU A 102 -49.42 -50.32 4.95
C GLU A 102 -50.85 -49.72 4.62
N ASP A 103 -51.22 -49.17 3.44
CA ASP A 103 -50.60 -49.14 2.08
C ASP A 103 -51.08 -47.99 1.13
N THR A 104 -50.42 -47.88 -0.05
CA THR A 104 -50.60 -47.17 -1.35
C THR A 104 -51.78 -46.25 -1.77
N VAL A 105 -51.35 -45.20 -2.49
CA VAL A 105 -51.91 -44.36 -3.61
C VAL A 105 -53.21 -44.66 -4.40
N ALA A 106 -53.77 -43.54 -4.92
CA ALA A 106 -54.57 -43.35 -6.16
C ALA A 106 -56.02 -43.92 -6.20
N ASP A 107 -56.98 -43.35 -6.94
CA ASP A 107 -56.91 -42.52 -8.15
C ASP A 107 -58.03 -41.44 -8.20
N ALA A 108 -58.05 -40.58 -9.24
CA ALA A 108 -58.98 -39.45 -9.37
C ALA A 108 -60.10 -39.66 -10.40
N LEU A 109 -61.25 -38.96 -10.23
CA LEU A 109 -61.99 -38.16 -11.25
C LEU A 109 -63.49 -37.95 -10.93
N ASP A 110 -64.01 -36.80 -11.39
CA ASP A 110 -65.42 -36.40 -11.64
C ASP A 110 -66.50 -36.43 -10.52
N ALA A 111 -67.50 -35.52 -10.48
CA ALA A 111 -67.59 -34.06 -10.72
C ALA A 111 -69.05 -33.56 -10.43
N VAL A 112 -69.26 -32.23 -10.48
CA VAL A 112 -70.54 -31.50 -10.72
C VAL A 112 -71.56 -31.35 -9.56
N ASP A 113 -71.61 -30.12 -9.00
CA ASP A 113 -72.82 -29.33 -8.61
C ASP A 113 -73.70 -29.83 -7.41
N THR A 114 -74.21 -29.02 -6.47
CA THR A 114 -74.72 -27.64 -6.58
C THR A 114 -74.54 -26.73 -5.34
N THR A 115 -74.35 -25.43 -5.64
CA THR A 115 -74.81 -24.21 -4.91
C THR A 115 -74.26 -23.79 -3.52
N GLU A 116 -73.69 -22.58 -3.52
CA GLU A 116 -73.87 -21.46 -2.56
C GLU A 116 -73.29 -21.59 -1.12
N ASP A 117 -72.01 -21.24 -0.97
CA ASP A 117 -71.63 -19.88 -0.50
C ASP A 117 -70.21 -19.51 -1.01
N ALA A 118 -69.77 -18.25 -0.89
CA ALA A 118 -68.66 -17.72 -1.69
C ALA A 118 -67.24 -17.79 -1.08
N VAL A 119 -66.29 -18.27 -1.92
CA VAL A 119 -64.92 -17.76 -2.24
C VAL A 119 -64.28 -16.77 -1.23
N ASP A 120 -63.03 -16.94 -0.75
CA ASP A 120 -61.90 -17.70 -1.32
C ASP A 120 -61.11 -18.53 -0.27
N THR A 121 -60.25 -19.43 -0.75
CA THR A 121 -59.35 -20.27 0.02
C THR A 121 -58.04 -19.60 0.40
N ALA A 122 -57.48 -19.99 1.55
CA ALA A 122 -56.08 -19.78 1.91
C ALA A 122 -55.45 -21.12 2.33
N GLN A 123 -55.00 -21.91 1.35
CA GLN A 123 -54.00 -22.95 1.57
C GLN A 123 -52.70 -22.56 0.88
N ASP A 124 -51.63 -22.69 1.64
CA ASP A 124 -50.24 -22.88 1.19
C ASP A 124 -49.80 -22.15 -0.09
N THR A 125 -49.43 -20.88 0.10
CA THR A 125 -48.36 -20.27 -0.69
C THR A 125 -47.25 -19.80 0.25
N SER A 126 -46.44 -20.75 0.74
CA SER A 126 -45.12 -20.42 1.31
C SER A 126 -44.14 -19.97 0.20
N VAL A 127 -44.49 -18.88 -0.51
CA VAL A 127 -43.52 -18.10 -1.27
C VAL A 127 -42.45 -17.68 -0.28
N ALA A 128 -41.18 -17.87 -0.63
CA ALA A 128 -40.07 -17.29 0.12
C ALA A 128 -40.09 -15.78 -0.09
N VAL A 129 -40.93 -15.07 0.67
CA VAL A 129 -40.97 -13.62 0.70
C VAL A 129 -39.59 -13.15 1.13
N PHE A 130 -38.82 -12.61 0.18
CA PHE A 130 -37.57 -11.93 0.49
C PHE A 130 -37.91 -10.66 1.25
N VAL A 131 -37.90 -10.77 2.58
CA VAL A 131 -37.97 -9.63 3.50
C VAL A 131 -36.60 -8.98 3.46
N ASN A 132 -36.51 -7.85 2.78
CA ASN A 132 -35.27 -7.09 2.65
C ASN A 132 -34.86 -6.43 4.00
N PRO A 133 -33.69 -5.78 4.09
CA PRO A 133 -33.23 -5.08 5.31
C PRO A 133 -34.23 -4.09 5.93
N TRP A 134 -35.25 -3.68 5.16
CA TRP A 134 -36.22 -2.64 5.50
C TRP A 134 -37.61 -3.20 5.86
N GLY A 135 -37.76 -4.54 5.94
CA GLY A 135 -39.03 -5.18 6.26
C GLY A 135 -40.05 -5.19 5.12
N VAL A 136 -39.65 -4.78 3.90
CA VAL A 136 -40.51 -4.83 2.72
C VAL A 136 -40.35 -6.21 2.08
N GLY A 137 -41.46 -6.91 1.90
CA GLY A 137 -41.49 -8.20 1.24
C GLY A 137 -41.54 -8.05 -0.28
N CYS A 138 -40.47 -8.44 -0.97
CA CYS A 138 -40.50 -8.58 -2.42
C CYS A 138 -41.35 -9.80 -2.81
N SER A 139 -42.30 -9.60 -3.73
CA SER A 139 -43.17 -10.66 -4.27
C SER A 139 -42.95 -10.85 -5.77
N GLU A 140 -43.35 -12.01 -6.30
CA GLU A 140 -43.27 -12.30 -7.74
C GLU A 140 -44.11 -11.32 -8.59
N ASP A 141 -45.15 -10.70 -8.00
CA ASP A 141 -45.97 -9.66 -8.63
C ASP A 141 -45.31 -8.26 -8.66
N ALA A 142 -44.23 -8.05 -7.91
CA ALA A 142 -43.58 -6.73 -7.75
C ALA A 142 -42.06 -6.82 -7.50
N PRO A 143 -41.27 -7.53 -8.33
CA PRO A 143 -39.82 -7.61 -8.18
C PRO A 143 -39.09 -6.28 -8.42
N ASP A 144 -39.76 -5.33 -9.10
CA ASP A 144 -39.26 -3.99 -9.42
C ASP A 144 -39.48 -2.95 -8.29
N ALA A 145 -40.03 -3.37 -7.14
CA ALA A 145 -40.47 -2.49 -6.07
C ALA A 145 -39.33 -1.86 -5.24
N GLU A 146 -39.69 -0.84 -4.45
CA GLU A 146 -38.75 -0.15 -3.56
C GLU A 146 -38.17 -1.12 -2.53
N GLY A 147 -36.84 -1.18 -2.49
CA GLY A 147 -36.04 -2.08 -1.67
C GLY A 147 -35.81 -3.48 -2.24
N CYS A 148 -36.30 -3.81 -3.43
CA CYS A 148 -35.98 -5.10 -4.07
C CYS A 148 -34.60 -5.08 -4.74
N PRO A 149 -33.87 -6.21 -4.79
CA PRO A 149 -32.52 -6.28 -5.32
C PRO A 149 -32.47 -6.07 -6.84
N CYS A 150 -31.36 -5.55 -7.35
CA CYS A 150 -31.18 -5.22 -8.77
C CYS A 150 -29.71 -5.35 -9.20
N GLU A 151 -29.47 -5.55 -10.49
CA GLU A 151 -28.12 -5.49 -11.08
C GLU A 151 -27.91 -4.17 -11.84
N VAL A 152 -28.96 -3.68 -12.51
CA VAL A 152 -28.95 -2.48 -13.36
C VAL A 152 -30.16 -1.57 -13.09
N PRO A 153 -30.09 -0.25 -13.39
CA PRO A 153 -31.21 0.68 -13.17
C PRO A 153 -32.51 0.36 -13.94
N GLY A 154 -32.48 -0.57 -14.89
CA GLY A 154 -33.66 -1.03 -15.64
C GLY A 154 -34.51 -2.08 -14.92
N ASP A 155 -33.99 -2.69 -13.84
CA ASP A 155 -34.71 -3.72 -13.07
C ASP A 155 -35.77 -3.09 -12.12
N CYS A 156 -35.66 -1.78 -11.89
CA CYS A 156 -36.43 -1.03 -10.92
C CYS A 156 -37.63 -0.29 -11.52
N ARG A 157 -38.69 -0.12 -10.73
CA ARG A 157 -39.91 0.59 -11.12
C ARG A 157 -39.61 2.02 -11.54
N VAL A 158 -40.29 2.50 -12.58
CA VAL A 158 -40.16 3.87 -13.11
C VAL A 158 -40.30 4.91 -11.99
N GLY A 159 -39.19 5.57 -11.64
CA GLY A 159 -39.09 6.54 -10.55
C GLY A 159 -38.04 6.18 -9.50
N LEU A 160 -37.68 4.90 -9.40
CA LEU A 160 -36.57 4.39 -8.60
C LEU A 160 -35.28 4.32 -9.44
N THR A 161 -34.14 4.16 -8.78
CA THR A 161 -32.87 3.75 -9.40
C THR A 161 -32.34 2.50 -8.71
N CYS A 162 -31.64 1.64 -9.45
CA CYS A 162 -30.76 0.67 -8.81
C CYS A 162 -29.60 1.45 -8.16
N ALA A 163 -29.31 1.17 -6.89
CA ALA A 163 -28.37 1.93 -6.09
C ALA A 163 -27.40 1.01 -5.35
N ASP A 164 -26.10 1.29 -5.49
CA ASP A 164 -25.04 0.68 -4.68
C ASP A 164 -25.11 1.19 -3.23
N THR A 165 -25.06 0.27 -2.28
CA THR A 165 -24.98 0.52 -0.85
C THR A 165 -24.03 -0.48 -0.19
N THR A 166 -23.58 -0.21 1.05
CA THR A 166 -22.84 -1.17 1.88
C THR A 166 -23.67 -2.39 2.32
N LEU A 167 -24.94 -2.47 1.89
CA LEU A 167 -25.81 -3.63 2.06
C LEU A 167 -26.04 -4.41 0.74
N GLY A 168 -25.47 -3.96 -0.39
CA GLY A 168 -25.74 -4.48 -1.74
C GLY A 168 -26.52 -3.51 -2.64
N ARG A 169 -27.00 -4.02 -3.78
CA ARG A 169 -27.75 -3.23 -4.79
C ARG A 169 -29.25 -3.39 -4.68
N PHE A 170 -29.96 -2.28 -4.51
CA PHE A 170 -31.42 -2.27 -4.40
C PHE A 170 -32.08 -1.10 -5.14
N CYS A 171 -33.35 -1.28 -5.49
CA CYS A 171 -34.19 -0.26 -6.10
C CYS A 171 -34.64 0.79 -5.07
N ALA A 172 -34.07 1.99 -5.09
CA ALA A 172 -34.36 3.06 -4.12
C ALA A 172 -34.87 4.35 -4.78
N GLU A 173 -35.66 5.15 -4.06
CA GLU A 173 -36.08 6.49 -4.51
C GLU A 173 -34.89 7.46 -4.39
N PRO A 174 -34.43 8.10 -5.49
CA PRO A 174 -33.26 8.99 -5.44
C PRO A 174 -33.58 10.34 -4.80
N CYS A 175 -32.65 10.86 -4.00
CA CYS A 175 -32.78 12.12 -3.26
C CYS A 175 -31.55 13.04 -3.42
N VAL A 176 -31.68 14.26 -2.92
CA VAL A 176 -30.60 15.28 -2.94
C VAL A 176 -30.31 15.84 -1.54
N THR A 177 -31.32 15.93 -0.68
CA THR A 177 -31.20 16.39 0.73
C THR A 177 -32.28 15.83 1.66
N THR A 178 -33.44 15.39 1.15
CA THR A 178 -34.61 14.99 1.94
C THR A 178 -35.41 13.90 1.22
N CYS A 179 -36.15 13.10 1.98
CA CYS A 179 -37.00 12.01 1.51
C CYS A 179 -38.46 12.18 1.95
N ALA A 180 -39.38 11.41 1.37
CA ALA A 180 -40.81 11.48 1.69
C ALA A 180 -41.22 10.43 2.74
N GLY A 181 -41.82 10.88 3.85
CA GLY A 181 -42.21 10.01 4.97
C GLY A 181 -41.08 9.81 5.98
N ALA A 182 -41.12 8.73 6.74
CA ALA A 182 -40.10 8.37 7.74
C ALA A 182 -38.87 7.71 7.08
N ARG A 183 -38.19 8.46 6.20
CA ARG A 183 -37.04 8.02 5.41
C ARG A 183 -35.94 9.09 5.44
N ARG A 184 -34.67 8.66 5.48
CA ARG A 184 -33.48 9.54 5.42
C ARG A 184 -32.78 9.42 4.07
N CYS A 185 -32.00 10.45 3.71
CA CYS A 185 -31.27 10.53 2.45
C CYS A 185 -29.80 10.13 2.67
N TYR A 186 -29.40 8.99 2.11
CA TYR A 186 -28.06 8.40 2.25
C TYR A 186 -27.27 8.62 0.96
N HIS A 187 -26.01 9.04 1.06
CA HIS A 187 -25.15 9.40 -0.06
C HIS A 187 -23.97 8.42 -0.18
N ALA A 188 -24.10 7.44 -1.07
CA ALA A 188 -22.92 6.80 -1.68
C ALA A 188 -22.18 7.82 -2.57
N THR A 189 -20.90 7.57 -2.87
CA THR A 189 -19.99 8.52 -3.53
C THR A 189 -20.52 9.00 -4.90
N GLY A 190 -21.19 10.15 -4.92
CA GLY A 190 -21.85 10.69 -6.10
C GLY A 190 -22.63 11.98 -5.85
N GLN A 191 -23.24 12.54 -6.90
CA GLN A 191 -23.97 13.82 -6.84
C GLN A 191 -25.44 13.67 -6.36
N TYR A 192 -25.89 12.45 -6.09
CA TYR A 192 -27.26 12.09 -5.70
C TYR A 192 -27.20 11.05 -4.58
N GLY A 193 -28.14 11.12 -3.64
CA GLY A 193 -28.35 10.12 -2.59
C GLY A 193 -29.58 9.25 -2.88
N ILE A 194 -29.94 8.40 -1.91
CA ILE A 194 -31.09 7.51 -1.95
C ILE A 194 -31.90 7.54 -0.64
N CYS A 195 -33.20 7.29 -0.75
CA CYS A 195 -34.11 7.19 0.38
C CYS A 195 -34.17 5.77 0.93
N LEU A 196 -33.69 5.59 2.16
CA LEU A 196 -33.94 4.39 2.97
C LEU A 196 -34.74 4.79 4.23
N PRO A 197 -35.40 3.87 4.94
CA PRO A 197 -35.99 4.14 6.26
C PRO A 197 -35.03 4.82 7.23
N GLU A 198 -35.58 5.56 8.18
CA GLU A 198 -34.83 6.08 9.32
C GLU A 198 -34.07 4.95 10.04
N TRP A 199 -32.82 5.23 10.45
CA TRP A 199 -31.97 4.33 11.24
C TRP A 199 -31.54 3.03 10.54
N SER A 200 -31.67 2.92 9.21
CA SER A 200 -31.35 1.69 8.44
C SER A 200 -29.90 1.21 8.57
N LEU A 201 -28.95 2.12 8.87
CA LEU A 201 -27.52 1.82 9.05
C LEU A 201 -27.05 2.05 10.50
N LEU A 202 -27.96 2.24 11.45
CA LEU A 202 -27.61 2.40 12.87
C LEU A 202 -27.13 1.07 13.46
N CYS A 203 -25.96 1.05 14.08
CA CYS A 203 -25.23 -0.18 14.45
C CYS A 203 -24.91 -1.12 13.26
N ALA A 204 -24.85 -0.61 12.02
CA ALA A 204 -24.23 -1.37 10.92
C ALA A 204 -22.70 -1.45 11.15
N PRO A 205 -22.04 -2.61 10.93
CA PRO A 205 -20.59 -2.71 10.92
C PRO A 205 -19.92 -1.77 9.91
N CYS A 206 -18.74 -1.25 10.24
CA CYS A 206 -17.98 -0.34 9.37
C CYS A 206 -16.47 -0.40 9.61
N ARG A 207 -15.69 0.03 8.61
CA ARG A 207 -14.24 0.23 8.68
C ARG A 207 -13.86 1.73 8.62
N ALA A 208 -14.68 2.56 7.96
CA ALA A 208 -14.50 4.01 7.83
C ALA A 208 -15.82 4.81 7.85
N ASP A 209 -15.74 6.13 8.04
CA ASP A 209 -16.90 7.05 8.07
C ASP A 209 -17.80 6.96 6.84
N ASP A 210 -17.21 6.72 5.66
CA ASP A 210 -17.94 6.68 4.38
C ASP A 210 -18.82 5.42 4.25
N ASP A 211 -18.51 4.32 4.96
CA ASP A 211 -19.30 3.08 4.95
C ASP A 211 -20.70 3.28 5.56
N CYS A 212 -20.85 4.31 6.39
CA CYS A 212 -22.08 4.64 7.10
C CYS A 212 -23.10 5.40 6.26
N LEU A 213 -22.71 5.89 5.07
CA LEU A 213 -23.53 6.49 3.99
C LEU A 213 -24.51 7.63 4.36
N GLU A 214 -24.75 7.97 5.63
CA GLU A 214 -25.62 9.08 6.05
C GLU A 214 -24.80 10.36 6.29
N VAL A 215 -25.27 11.49 5.78
CA VAL A 215 -24.54 12.77 5.88
C VAL A 215 -24.45 13.23 7.34
N GLY A 216 -23.29 13.01 7.96
CA GLY A 216 -23.01 13.32 9.36
C GLY A 216 -23.06 12.12 10.31
N ALA A 217 -23.30 10.90 9.80
CA ALA A 217 -22.98 9.68 10.54
C ALA A 217 -21.47 9.50 10.67
N ARG A 218 -21.06 8.61 11.58
CA ARG A 218 -19.65 8.26 11.80
C ARG A 218 -19.49 6.77 12.02
N CYS A 219 -18.34 6.25 11.62
CA CYS A 219 -17.90 4.94 12.10
C CYS A 219 -17.30 5.11 13.50
N VAL A 220 -17.85 4.40 14.48
CA VAL A 220 -17.53 4.57 15.90
C VAL A 220 -16.98 3.26 16.45
N ASP A 221 -15.81 3.33 17.07
CA ASP A 221 -15.15 2.22 17.75
C ASP A 221 -15.84 1.90 19.09
N PHE A 222 -16.32 0.66 19.25
CA PHE A 222 -16.91 0.12 20.49
C PHE A 222 -15.96 -0.85 21.22
N GLY A 223 -14.70 -0.95 20.80
CA GLY A 223 -13.67 -1.78 21.41
C GLY A 223 -13.75 -3.24 20.97
N PHE A 224 -13.93 -4.16 21.92
CA PHE A 224 -13.88 -5.62 21.65
C PHE A 224 -15.03 -6.14 20.76
N GLU A 225 -16.10 -5.36 20.57
CA GLU A 225 -17.17 -5.67 19.60
C GLU A 225 -16.85 -5.19 18.19
N GLY A 226 -15.84 -4.33 18.00
CA GLY A 226 -15.48 -3.72 16.72
C GLY A 226 -16.08 -2.33 16.51
N SER A 227 -16.11 -1.89 15.25
CA SER A 227 -16.57 -0.56 14.83
C SER A 227 -17.93 -0.62 14.14
N PHE A 228 -18.80 0.35 14.48
CA PHE A 228 -20.18 0.42 14.00
C PHE A 228 -20.66 1.86 13.74
N CYS A 229 -21.61 2.01 12.83
CA CYS A 229 -22.16 3.28 12.40
C CYS A 229 -23.12 3.92 13.42
N GLY A 230 -22.76 5.13 13.88
CA GLY A 230 -23.64 6.02 14.65
C GLY A 230 -24.29 7.07 13.76
N ALA A 231 -25.63 7.18 13.80
CA ALA A 231 -26.41 8.11 12.98
C ALA A 231 -26.63 9.47 13.69
N PRO A 232 -26.67 10.61 12.98
CA PRO A 232 -26.72 11.94 13.58
C PRO A 232 -28.06 12.26 14.29
N CYS A 233 -27.96 12.91 15.45
CA CYS A 233 -29.08 13.32 16.31
C CYS A 233 -28.99 14.80 16.72
N GLY A 234 -30.12 15.42 17.13
CA GLY A 234 -30.13 16.85 17.40
C GLY A 234 -31.47 17.42 17.87
N ALA A 235 -31.65 18.73 17.70
CA ALA A 235 -32.74 19.52 18.29
C ALA A 235 -34.14 19.34 17.63
N GLY A 236 -34.46 18.12 17.17
CA GLY A 236 -35.74 17.76 16.56
C GLY A 236 -35.93 16.24 16.48
N ASP A 237 -34.85 15.50 16.22
CA ASP A 237 -34.87 14.04 16.08
C ASP A 237 -34.53 13.36 17.40
N ALA A 238 -35.43 12.50 17.88
CA ALA A 238 -35.14 11.58 18.97
C ALA A 238 -34.59 10.27 18.41
N CYS A 239 -33.54 9.75 19.04
CA CYS A 239 -33.01 8.42 18.74
C CYS A 239 -34.06 7.31 18.98
N PRO A 240 -33.98 6.17 18.27
CA PRO A 240 -34.88 5.05 18.48
C PRO A 240 -34.71 4.44 19.88
N GLY A 241 -35.74 3.72 20.35
CA GLY A 241 -35.74 3.16 21.70
C GLY A 241 -34.57 2.18 21.93
N GLY A 242 -33.75 2.45 22.95
CA GLY A 242 -32.51 1.73 23.23
C GLY A 242 -31.24 2.42 22.70
N TYR A 243 -31.36 3.62 22.13
CA TYR A 243 -30.25 4.43 21.66
C TYR A 243 -30.29 5.84 22.28
N GLY A 244 -29.14 6.28 22.81
CA GLY A 244 -28.94 7.59 23.40
C GLY A 244 -28.24 8.55 22.43
N CYS A 245 -28.65 9.83 22.44
CA CYS A 245 -27.97 10.88 21.68
C CYS A 245 -26.69 11.33 22.41
N ALA A 246 -25.58 10.69 22.08
CA ALA A 246 -24.24 10.92 22.65
C ALA A 246 -23.49 12.03 21.90
N ALA A 247 -22.39 12.52 22.47
CA ALA A 247 -21.54 13.54 21.87
C ALA A 247 -20.12 13.00 21.65
N LEU A 248 -19.65 13.00 20.40
CA LEU A 248 -18.25 12.73 20.05
C LEU A 248 -17.50 14.05 19.86
N GLY A 249 -16.30 14.14 20.45
CA GLY A 249 -15.53 15.39 20.51
C GLY A 249 -15.90 16.28 21.70
N ALA A 250 -15.41 17.53 21.70
CA ALA A 250 -15.59 18.44 22.84
C ALA A 250 -15.73 19.92 22.40
N GLY A 251 -16.61 20.66 23.09
CA GLY A 251 -16.91 22.06 22.79
C GLY A 251 -18.01 22.24 21.74
N GLU A 252 -18.08 23.42 21.13
CA GLU A 252 -19.13 23.81 20.15
C GLU A 252 -19.02 23.08 18.79
N GLN A 253 -18.11 22.11 18.67
CA GLN A 253 -17.88 21.28 17.47
C GLN A 253 -18.15 19.78 17.72
N ALA A 254 -18.72 19.40 18.87
CA ALA A 254 -19.05 18.01 19.14
C ALA A 254 -20.13 17.51 18.16
N VAL A 255 -19.88 16.35 17.54
CA VAL A 255 -20.84 15.66 16.67
C VAL A 255 -21.78 14.85 17.55
N HIS A 256 -23.08 15.05 17.39
CA HIS A 256 -24.10 14.35 18.16
C HIS A 256 -24.64 13.15 17.38
N LEU A 257 -24.48 11.93 17.92
CA LEU A 257 -24.88 10.68 17.29
C LEU A 257 -25.76 9.83 18.22
N CYS A 258 -26.73 9.12 17.64
CA CYS A 258 -27.39 8.00 18.30
C CYS A 258 -26.40 6.84 18.42
N LEU A 259 -26.09 6.43 19.65
CA LEU A 259 -25.30 5.25 19.99
C LEU A 259 -26.14 4.36 20.94
N PRO A 260 -25.97 3.03 20.93
CA PRO A 260 -26.76 2.13 21.77
C PRO A 260 -26.57 2.42 23.27
N ASP A 261 -27.66 2.46 24.04
CA ASP A 261 -27.65 2.72 25.49
C ASP A 261 -26.91 1.63 26.30
N SER A 262 -26.74 0.44 25.73
CA SER A 262 -25.91 -0.64 26.28
C SER A 262 -24.41 -0.40 26.14
N GLY A 263 -24.00 0.51 25.25
CA GLY A 263 -22.60 0.63 24.81
C GLY A 263 -22.13 -0.52 23.93
N THR A 264 -23.06 -1.25 23.30
CA THR A 264 -22.80 -2.46 22.51
C THR A 264 -23.72 -2.53 21.29
N CYS A 265 -23.24 -3.00 20.14
CA CYS A 265 -24.03 -3.13 18.91
C CYS A 265 -24.37 -4.58 18.62
N ALA A 266 -25.65 -4.94 18.75
CA ALA A 266 -26.13 -6.25 18.30
C ALA A 266 -26.24 -6.29 16.77
N CYS A 267 -25.77 -7.38 16.16
CA CYS A 267 -25.95 -7.63 14.73
C CYS A 267 -27.43 -7.52 14.32
N SER A 268 -27.72 -6.62 13.38
CA SER A 268 -29.06 -6.49 12.81
C SER A 268 -29.38 -7.68 11.91
N VAL A 269 -30.68 -7.96 11.68
CA VAL A 269 -31.12 -9.03 10.77
C VAL A 269 -30.53 -8.85 9.35
N ALA A 270 -30.24 -7.61 8.95
CA ALA A 270 -29.53 -7.30 7.71
C ALA A 270 -28.04 -7.65 7.77
N ALA A 271 -27.33 -7.26 8.84
CA ALA A 271 -25.91 -7.60 9.01
C ALA A 271 -25.67 -9.12 9.06
N VAL A 272 -26.62 -9.88 9.66
CA VAL A 272 -26.62 -11.35 9.70
C VAL A 272 -26.86 -11.97 8.32
N SER A 273 -27.90 -11.52 7.58
CA SER A 273 -28.25 -12.12 6.29
C SER A 273 -27.28 -11.79 5.15
N LEU A 274 -26.48 -10.73 5.32
CA LEU A 274 -25.44 -10.29 4.40
C LEU A 274 -24.03 -10.74 4.81
N GLY A 275 -23.85 -11.18 6.06
CA GLY A 275 -22.55 -11.62 6.58
C GLY A 275 -21.54 -10.48 6.76
N ASN A 276 -22.01 -9.28 7.13
CA ASN A 276 -21.15 -8.11 7.34
C ASN A 276 -20.08 -8.38 8.41
N ASP A 277 -18.88 -7.88 8.16
CA ASP A 277 -17.69 -7.98 9.00
C ASP A 277 -17.38 -6.69 9.78
N THR A 278 -16.64 -6.82 10.87
CA THR A 278 -15.99 -5.72 11.60
C THR A 278 -14.62 -6.16 12.13
N ALA A 279 -13.72 -5.21 12.37
CA ALA A 279 -12.39 -5.49 12.90
C ALA A 279 -12.44 -5.93 14.37
N CYS A 280 -11.54 -6.84 14.77
CA CYS A 280 -11.45 -7.37 16.12
C CYS A 280 -10.00 -7.61 16.57
N TYR A 281 -9.84 -7.92 17.87
CA TYR A 281 -8.56 -8.18 18.52
C TYR A 281 -8.67 -9.41 19.43
N ALA A 282 -7.56 -10.14 19.63
CA ALA A 282 -7.49 -11.26 20.57
C ALA A 282 -7.43 -10.81 22.05
N GLU A 283 -7.89 -11.65 22.98
CA GLU A 283 -7.77 -11.37 24.42
C GLU A 283 -6.33 -11.57 24.93
N GLY A 284 -5.57 -10.47 25.07
CA GLY A 284 -4.25 -10.51 25.74
C GLY A 284 -3.45 -9.21 25.69
N GLY A 285 -3.70 -8.37 24.69
CA GLY A 285 -3.04 -7.09 24.44
C GLY A 285 -3.33 -6.63 23.00
N PRO A 286 -2.57 -5.68 22.44
CA PRO A 286 -2.53 -5.50 20.99
C PRO A 286 -1.85 -6.73 20.38
N ALA A 287 -2.67 -7.68 19.91
CA ALA A 287 -2.24 -8.91 19.25
C ALA A 287 -3.21 -9.18 18.10
N CYS A 288 -2.68 -8.98 16.89
CA CYS A 288 -3.21 -9.22 15.55
C CYS A 288 -4.62 -8.70 15.26
N LEU A 289 -4.74 -7.93 14.17
CA LEU A 289 -6.04 -7.50 13.66
C LEU A 289 -6.73 -8.70 13.01
N GLY A 290 -7.90 -9.07 13.52
CA GLY A 290 -8.77 -10.07 12.89
C GLY A 290 -10.06 -9.45 12.40
N GLU A 291 -10.90 -10.28 11.80
CA GLU A 291 -12.28 -9.96 11.43
C GLU A 291 -13.29 -10.77 12.25
N ARG A 292 -14.49 -10.20 12.42
CA ARG A 292 -15.67 -10.83 13.02
C ARG A 292 -16.86 -10.61 12.11
N ARG A 293 -17.52 -11.68 11.70
CA ARG A 293 -18.75 -11.65 10.90
C ARG A 293 -19.99 -11.64 11.79
N CYS A 294 -21.06 -10.98 11.36
CA CYS A 294 -22.40 -11.18 11.93
C CYS A 294 -23.04 -12.50 11.43
N ASP A 295 -23.50 -13.34 12.35
CA ASP A 295 -24.24 -14.58 12.11
C ASP A 295 -25.52 -14.68 12.97
N GLU A 296 -26.29 -15.77 12.84
CA GLU A 296 -27.57 -15.98 13.55
C GLU A 296 -27.46 -15.97 15.09
N SER A 297 -26.25 -16.05 15.64
CA SER A 297 -25.95 -16.05 17.08
C SER A 297 -25.36 -14.72 17.59
N GLY A 298 -24.81 -13.88 16.72
CA GLY A 298 -24.19 -12.59 17.06
C GLY A 298 -23.00 -12.27 16.18
N LEU A 299 -21.93 -11.71 16.77
CA LEU A 299 -20.62 -11.67 16.12
C LEU A 299 -19.90 -13.01 16.32
N THR A 300 -19.19 -13.48 15.31
CA THR A 300 -18.36 -14.69 15.40
C THR A 300 -17.24 -14.54 16.45
N VAL A 301 -16.52 -15.64 16.71
CA VAL A 301 -15.18 -15.55 17.33
C VAL A 301 -14.29 -14.71 16.39
N CYS A 302 -13.31 -14.00 16.96
CA CYS A 302 -12.31 -13.25 16.20
C CYS A 302 -11.35 -14.24 15.54
N ASP A 303 -11.07 -14.08 14.24
CA ASP A 303 -10.16 -14.96 13.49
C ASP A 303 -8.70 -14.49 13.50
N ALA A 304 -8.38 -13.45 14.29
CA ALA A 304 -7.02 -13.00 14.58
C ALA A 304 -6.13 -14.19 14.99
N GLY A 305 -4.97 -14.31 14.33
CA GLY A 305 -4.02 -15.41 14.55
C GLY A 305 -3.43 -15.45 15.96
N GLU A 306 -2.97 -16.63 16.37
CA GLU A 306 -2.08 -16.73 17.53
C GLU A 306 -0.73 -16.12 17.18
N ARG A 307 -0.38 -15.00 17.83
CA ARG A 307 0.91 -14.29 17.66
C ARG A 307 2.10 -15.26 17.66
N LEU A 308 2.83 -15.31 16.55
CA LEU A 308 4.05 -16.11 16.42
C LEU A 308 5.25 -15.43 17.11
N ASP A 309 6.32 -16.20 17.31
CA ASP A 309 7.62 -15.73 17.83
C ASP A 309 8.67 -15.46 16.74
N HIS A 310 8.27 -15.61 15.47
CA HIS A 310 9.00 -15.30 14.24
C HIS A 310 7.97 -15.02 13.13
N GLU A 311 8.32 -14.17 12.16
CA GLU A 311 7.43 -13.79 11.06
C GLU A 311 7.38 -14.87 9.96
N LEU A 312 6.32 -14.87 9.14
CA LEU A 312 6.19 -15.73 7.97
C LEU A 312 5.87 -14.88 6.74
N CYS A 313 6.56 -15.12 5.63
CA CYS A 313 6.37 -14.35 4.40
C CYS A 313 5.04 -14.75 3.73
N ASN A 314 3.92 -14.15 4.14
CA ASN A 314 2.58 -14.49 3.65
C ASN A 314 1.64 -13.29 3.47
N GLY A 315 2.16 -12.05 3.52
CA GLY A 315 1.38 -10.83 3.38
C GLY A 315 0.61 -10.46 4.66
N LYS A 316 1.18 -10.79 5.83
CA LYS A 316 0.58 -10.55 7.15
C LYS A 316 1.60 -10.06 8.17
N ASP A 317 1.05 -9.71 9.33
CA ASP A 317 1.69 -9.28 10.57
C ASP A 317 1.53 -10.43 11.59
N ASP A 318 2.11 -11.62 11.35
CA ASP A 318 1.90 -12.81 12.21
C ASP A 318 2.65 -12.68 13.55
N THR A 319 3.71 -11.87 13.61
CA THR A 319 4.30 -11.41 14.87
C THR A 319 3.48 -10.33 15.56
N CYS A 320 2.45 -9.74 14.95
CA CYS A 320 1.63 -8.67 15.53
C CYS A 320 2.45 -7.46 16.06
N ASP A 321 3.34 -6.93 15.24
CA ASP A 321 4.29 -5.82 15.47
C ASP A 321 3.83 -4.48 14.81
N ASN A 322 2.96 -4.55 13.79
CA ASN A 322 2.49 -3.50 12.88
C ASN A 322 3.37 -3.21 11.64
N GLU A 323 4.43 -3.97 11.39
CA GLU A 323 5.01 -4.13 10.06
C GLU A 323 4.44 -5.42 9.39
N VAL A 324 4.88 -5.80 8.19
CA VAL A 324 4.33 -6.94 7.42
C VAL A 324 5.48 -7.61 6.67
N ASP A 325 5.61 -8.93 6.81
CA ASP A 325 6.71 -9.75 6.27
C ASP A 325 8.12 -9.18 6.60
N GLU A 326 8.31 -8.45 7.71
CA GLU A 326 9.46 -7.54 7.92
C GLU A 326 10.82 -8.19 8.23
N ASP A 327 10.85 -9.45 8.67
CA ASP A 327 12.08 -10.27 8.73
C ASP A 327 12.56 -10.68 7.31
N PHE A 328 11.78 -10.42 6.26
CA PHE A 328 12.06 -10.76 4.88
C PHE A 328 12.29 -9.51 4.00
N PRO A 329 13.19 -9.56 3.00
CA PRO A 329 13.50 -8.41 2.14
C PRO A 329 12.47 -8.17 1.03
N VAL A 330 11.17 -8.37 1.29
CA VAL A 330 10.11 -8.28 0.27
C VAL A 330 10.08 -6.88 -0.34
N GLY A 331 10.11 -6.79 -1.67
CA GLY A 331 10.17 -5.51 -2.39
C GLY A 331 11.57 -4.90 -2.54
N GLU A 332 12.60 -5.41 -1.87
CA GLU A 332 13.99 -5.02 -2.13
C GLU A 332 14.53 -5.71 -3.40
N PRO A 333 15.48 -5.09 -4.13
CA PRO A 333 16.04 -5.66 -5.35
C PRO A 333 16.93 -6.87 -5.06
N CYS A 334 16.78 -7.90 -5.88
CA CYS A 334 17.60 -9.10 -5.87
C CYS A 334 18.44 -9.20 -7.15
N ALA A 335 19.69 -9.64 -7.00
CA ALA A 335 20.65 -9.76 -8.10
C ALA A 335 21.28 -11.15 -8.11
N ALA A 336 21.54 -11.68 -9.31
CA ALA A 336 22.48 -12.78 -9.48
C ALA A 336 23.92 -12.32 -9.15
N PRO A 337 24.79 -13.21 -8.65
CA PRO A 337 26.18 -12.86 -8.36
C PRO A 337 27.04 -12.90 -9.63
N GLU A 338 27.51 -11.71 -10.05
CA GLU A 338 28.35 -11.49 -11.25
C GLU A 338 27.57 -11.60 -12.59
N GLY A 339 28.08 -11.02 -13.68
CA GLY A 339 27.35 -10.81 -14.95
C GLY A 339 27.11 -9.32 -15.27
N GLY A 340 25.96 -8.98 -15.84
CA GLY A 340 25.44 -7.61 -16.05
C GLY A 340 23.96 -7.46 -15.70
N CYS A 341 23.19 -8.50 -16.01
CA CYS A 341 21.91 -8.94 -15.42
C CYS A 341 21.03 -7.92 -14.67
N ALA A 342 19.81 -7.72 -15.21
CA ALA A 342 18.78 -6.90 -14.61
C ALA A 342 18.30 -7.44 -13.23
N ASN A 343 18.18 -6.53 -12.26
CA ASN A 343 17.74 -6.87 -10.89
C ASN A 343 16.25 -7.28 -10.89
N GLY A 344 15.95 -8.43 -10.31
CA GLY A 344 14.58 -8.77 -9.91
C GLY A 344 14.19 -8.10 -8.60
N VAL A 345 13.04 -8.49 -8.06
CA VAL A 345 12.55 -8.11 -6.72
C VAL A 345 12.26 -9.38 -5.91
N TYR A 346 12.53 -9.35 -4.60
CA TYR A 346 12.13 -10.44 -3.72
C TYR A 346 10.60 -10.45 -3.50
N GLU A 347 9.98 -11.59 -3.81
CA GLU A 347 8.59 -11.94 -3.43
C GLU A 347 8.61 -13.15 -2.48
N CYS A 348 7.53 -13.40 -1.74
CA CYS A 348 7.47 -14.55 -0.82
C CYS A 348 7.48 -15.91 -1.55
N SER A 349 8.05 -16.94 -0.91
CA SER A 349 8.00 -18.32 -1.40
C SER A 349 6.58 -18.91 -1.32
N GLU A 350 6.26 -19.88 -2.18
CA GLU A 350 4.92 -20.53 -2.21
C GLU A 350 4.59 -21.28 -0.90
N ASP A 351 5.59 -21.58 -0.07
CA ASP A 351 5.43 -22.17 1.27
C ASP A 351 5.42 -21.16 2.43
N GLY A 352 5.63 -19.87 2.15
CA GLY A 352 5.67 -18.78 3.12
C GLY A 352 6.86 -18.78 4.09
N THR A 353 7.87 -19.63 3.87
CA THR A 353 9.03 -19.77 4.78
C THR A 353 10.23 -18.89 4.41
N GLY A 354 10.16 -18.15 3.30
CA GLY A 354 11.25 -17.32 2.80
C GLY A 354 10.84 -16.47 1.59
N VAL A 355 11.83 -16.06 0.81
CA VAL A 355 11.65 -15.26 -0.41
C VAL A 355 12.32 -15.89 -1.62
N VAL A 356 11.78 -15.59 -2.79
CA VAL A 356 12.30 -15.94 -4.12
C VAL A 356 12.55 -14.65 -4.91
N CYS A 357 13.55 -14.67 -5.80
CA CYS A 357 13.84 -13.54 -6.69
C CYS A 357 12.96 -13.65 -7.94
N VAL A 358 12.16 -12.63 -8.23
CA VAL A 358 11.17 -12.63 -9.32
C VAL A 358 11.38 -11.42 -10.23
N GLY A 359 11.23 -11.60 -11.55
CA GLY A 359 11.28 -10.50 -12.51
C GLY A 359 12.67 -10.10 -13.00
N ALA A 360 13.70 -10.93 -12.79
CA ALA A 360 14.86 -10.91 -13.69
C ALA A 360 14.38 -11.28 -15.10
N LEU A 361 14.85 -10.54 -16.12
CA LEU A 361 14.43 -10.70 -17.51
C LEU A 361 15.59 -11.28 -18.32
N SER A 362 15.34 -12.41 -19.00
CA SER A 362 16.25 -13.02 -19.99
C SER A 362 15.65 -12.90 -21.40
N ASP A 363 15.40 -11.65 -21.80
CA ASP A 363 14.82 -11.22 -23.07
C ASP A 363 15.35 -9.79 -23.38
N VAL A 364 16.63 -9.53 -23.08
CA VAL A 364 17.30 -8.23 -23.32
C VAL A 364 18.27 -8.43 -24.50
N PRO A 365 18.21 -7.63 -25.58
CA PRO A 365 19.21 -7.75 -26.64
C PRO A 365 20.59 -7.37 -26.12
N GLU A 366 21.56 -8.28 -26.33
CA GLU A 366 22.98 -8.11 -25.99
C GLU A 366 23.59 -6.82 -26.56
N ILE A 367 24.66 -6.35 -25.91
CA ILE A 367 25.42 -5.17 -26.33
C ILE A 367 26.90 -5.54 -26.31
N CYS A 368 27.51 -5.78 -27.47
CA CYS A 368 28.89 -6.26 -27.59
C CYS A 368 29.88 -5.38 -26.76
N ASN A 369 30.19 -5.80 -25.54
CA ASN A 369 30.90 -5.01 -24.52
C ASN A 369 31.66 -5.82 -23.44
N GLY A 370 31.59 -7.16 -23.48
CA GLY A 370 32.24 -8.05 -22.53
C GLY A 370 31.47 -8.23 -21.23
N VAL A 371 30.13 -8.18 -21.31
CA VAL A 371 29.18 -8.30 -20.20
C VAL A 371 27.99 -9.14 -20.66
N ASP A 372 27.54 -10.04 -19.80
CA ASP A 372 26.33 -10.86 -19.96
C ASP A 372 25.09 -10.03 -19.58
N GLU A 373 24.32 -9.58 -20.58
CA GLU A 373 23.18 -8.67 -20.43
C GLU A 373 21.82 -9.40 -20.34
N ASP A 374 21.67 -10.54 -21.03
CA ASP A 374 20.48 -11.40 -21.07
C ASP A 374 20.45 -12.53 -20.02
N CYS A 375 21.60 -12.90 -19.43
CA CYS A 375 21.76 -13.93 -18.38
C CYS A 375 21.61 -15.40 -18.82
N ASP A 376 21.76 -15.71 -20.11
CA ASP A 376 21.93 -17.07 -20.67
C ASP A 376 23.15 -17.80 -20.08
N GLY A 377 24.28 -17.09 -19.95
CA GLY A 377 25.54 -17.59 -19.36
C GLY A 377 26.72 -17.70 -20.33
N GLU A 378 26.55 -17.41 -21.62
CA GLU A 378 27.64 -16.99 -22.53
C GLU A 378 27.96 -15.48 -22.34
N THR A 379 28.55 -14.79 -23.33
CA THR A 379 28.88 -13.35 -23.27
C THR A 379 29.24 -12.84 -24.67
N ASP A 380 28.66 -11.71 -25.12
CA ASP A 380 28.85 -11.15 -26.47
C ASP A 380 28.53 -12.18 -27.60
N GLU A 381 27.54 -13.06 -27.45
CA GLU A 381 27.21 -14.05 -28.48
C GLU A 381 26.45 -13.44 -29.68
N GLY A 382 26.72 -13.92 -30.90
CA GLY A 382 26.21 -13.32 -32.13
C GLY A 382 26.80 -11.95 -32.45
N CYS A 383 27.99 -11.62 -31.93
CA CYS A 383 28.67 -10.35 -32.19
C CYS A 383 29.82 -10.41 -33.22
N ASP A 384 30.40 -11.56 -33.55
CA ASP A 384 31.58 -11.72 -34.45
C ASP A 384 31.62 -13.19 -34.92
N ASP A 385 30.59 -13.62 -35.66
CA ASP A 385 30.30 -15.06 -35.91
C ASP A 385 31.30 -15.72 -36.89
N ASP A 386 31.91 -14.95 -37.80
CA ASP A 386 32.97 -15.43 -38.69
C ASP A 386 34.42 -15.21 -38.18
N GLY A 387 34.63 -14.25 -37.27
CA GLY A 387 35.91 -13.94 -36.63
C GLY A 387 36.80 -12.92 -37.36
N ASP A 388 36.28 -12.11 -38.27
CA ASP A 388 37.01 -11.00 -38.93
C ASP A 388 37.32 -9.82 -37.96
N ARG A 389 36.47 -9.60 -36.93
CA ARG A 389 36.48 -8.53 -35.90
C ARG A 389 35.77 -7.21 -36.24
N TYR A 390 34.88 -7.19 -37.23
CA TYR A 390 33.70 -6.34 -37.24
C TYR A 390 32.55 -7.02 -36.46
N CYS A 391 31.39 -6.37 -36.38
CA CYS A 391 30.22 -6.78 -35.60
C CYS A 391 28.95 -6.52 -36.45
N ASP A 392 27.98 -7.44 -36.41
CA ASP A 392 26.67 -7.38 -37.08
C ASP A 392 26.01 -5.98 -37.02
N VAL A 393 25.45 -5.54 -38.15
CA VAL A 393 24.72 -4.27 -38.33
C VAL A 393 23.50 -4.07 -37.42
N ASP A 394 22.82 -5.15 -37.02
CA ASP A 394 21.69 -5.09 -36.09
C ASP A 394 22.15 -5.08 -34.61
N MET A 395 23.44 -5.32 -34.32
CA MET A 395 23.99 -5.40 -32.95
C MET A 395 24.58 -4.06 -32.43
N PRO A 396 24.31 -3.66 -31.17
CA PRO A 396 24.74 -2.37 -30.63
C PRO A 396 26.16 -2.40 -30.01
N LEU A 397 27.10 -1.67 -30.63
CA LEU A 397 28.49 -1.55 -30.15
C LEU A 397 28.70 -0.62 -28.94
N ALA A 398 29.59 -1.02 -28.03
CA ALA A 398 30.06 -0.22 -26.89
C ALA A 398 31.55 0.20 -26.98
N GLU A 399 31.99 1.11 -26.09
CA GLU A 399 33.40 1.59 -26.01
C GLU A 399 34.31 0.57 -25.31
N GLY A 400 34.50 -0.60 -25.94
CA GLY A 400 35.31 -1.70 -25.42
C GLY A 400 35.07 -3.09 -26.05
N ALA A 401 34.19 -3.17 -27.06
CA ALA A 401 33.74 -4.41 -27.71
C ALA A 401 34.85 -5.38 -28.16
N LEU A 402 34.46 -6.65 -28.32
CA LEU A 402 35.24 -7.72 -28.94
C LEU A 402 35.74 -7.32 -30.35
N CYS A 403 34.84 -6.73 -31.14
CA CYS A 403 35.03 -6.23 -32.51
C CYS A 403 35.92 -4.98 -32.56
N ASP A 404 37.24 -5.14 -32.41
CA ASP A 404 38.19 -4.02 -32.30
C ASP A 404 38.45 -3.27 -33.63
N LEU A 405 37.83 -3.70 -34.75
CA LEU A 405 37.84 -2.97 -36.03
C LEU A 405 36.62 -2.06 -36.21
N GLY A 406 35.47 -2.40 -35.61
CA GLY A 406 34.22 -1.64 -35.70
C GLY A 406 33.00 -2.56 -35.75
N GLY A 407 32.00 -2.18 -36.55
CA GLY A 407 30.81 -2.96 -36.83
C GLY A 407 29.84 -2.17 -37.70
N GLY A 408 28.65 -2.73 -37.93
CA GLY A 408 27.88 -2.44 -39.14
C GLY A 408 28.10 -3.50 -40.21
N ASP A 409 28.38 -4.75 -39.81
CA ASP A 409 28.58 -5.84 -40.76
C ASP A 409 27.28 -6.29 -41.41
N CYS A 410 27.33 -6.56 -42.70
CA CYS A 410 26.16 -6.81 -43.53
C CYS A 410 26.01 -8.26 -44.00
N ASP A 411 26.96 -9.16 -43.68
CA ASP A 411 26.87 -10.61 -43.87
C ASP A 411 27.81 -11.37 -42.89
N ASP A 412 27.57 -11.26 -41.57
CA ASP A 412 28.40 -11.78 -40.44
C ASP A 412 28.73 -13.30 -40.47
N GLU A 413 28.25 -14.05 -41.47
CA GLU A 413 28.64 -15.44 -41.76
C GLU A 413 29.89 -15.55 -42.70
N ASN A 414 30.56 -14.44 -43.10
CA ASN A 414 31.36 -14.40 -44.33
C ASN A 414 32.54 -13.39 -44.37
N ASP A 415 33.75 -13.87 -44.01
CA ASP A 415 35.06 -13.16 -43.81
C ASP A 415 35.63 -12.29 -44.94
N ALA A 416 34.84 -12.03 -45.98
CA ALA A 416 35.16 -11.21 -47.15
C ALA A 416 34.17 -10.06 -47.41
N ILE A 417 33.03 -10.02 -46.70
CA ILE A 417 32.06 -8.94 -46.70
C ILE A 417 32.13 -8.30 -45.33
N HIS A 418 32.59 -7.05 -45.25
CA HIS A 418 32.72 -6.34 -43.98
C HIS A 418 32.96 -4.84 -44.21
N PRO A 419 32.70 -3.95 -43.23
CA PRO A 419 33.05 -2.54 -43.35
C PRO A 419 34.51 -2.33 -43.78
N ASN A 420 34.74 -1.56 -44.84
CA ASN A 420 36.07 -1.33 -45.46
C ASN A 420 36.72 -2.55 -46.18
N ALA A 421 35.95 -3.57 -46.58
CA ALA A 421 36.45 -4.65 -47.44
C ALA A 421 36.85 -4.15 -48.86
N ALA A 422 37.14 -5.09 -49.76
CA ALA A 422 37.71 -4.82 -51.08
C ALA A 422 36.69 -4.94 -52.22
N GLU A 423 35.60 -4.15 -52.13
CA GLU A 423 34.51 -3.94 -53.11
C GLU A 423 34.75 -4.52 -54.51
N LEU A 424 34.00 -5.57 -54.86
CA LEU A 424 34.06 -6.30 -56.12
C LEU A 424 32.79 -6.04 -56.95
N CYS A 425 32.95 -5.99 -58.26
CA CYS A 425 31.83 -5.88 -59.20
C CYS A 425 31.12 -7.25 -59.34
N ASN A 426 30.32 -7.64 -58.34
CA ASN A 426 29.80 -9.01 -58.12
C ASN A 426 28.27 -9.10 -57.79
N ASP A 427 27.52 -7.98 -57.76
CA ASP A 427 26.14 -7.86 -57.24
C ASP A 427 26.01 -8.05 -55.69
N VAL A 428 27.06 -7.74 -54.91
CA VAL A 428 27.11 -7.84 -53.43
C VAL A 428 27.76 -6.57 -52.83
N ASP A 429 27.29 -6.13 -51.65
CA ASP A 429 27.75 -4.91 -50.95
C ASP A 429 29.00 -5.22 -50.09
N ASP A 430 30.10 -5.64 -50.73
CA ASP A 430 31.22 -6.25 -50.00
C ASP A 430 31.81 -5.33 -48.91
N ASP A 431 31.83 -3.99 -49.09
CA ASP A 431 32.39 -3.05 -48.09
C ASP A 431 31.36 -2.37 -47.15
N CYS A 432 30.11 -2.86 -47.19
CA CYS A 432 28.94 -2.45 -46.39
C CYS A 432 28.63 -0.93 -46.38
N ASP A 433 29.03 -0.16 -47.40
CA ASP A 433 28.71 1.28 -47.51
C ASP A 433 27.25 1.59 -47.94
N SER A 434 26.46 0.53 -48.18
CA SER A 434 25.10 0.54 -48.74
C SER A 434 25.05 0.84 -50.25
N VAL A 435 26.12 0.55 -50.98
CA VAL A 435 26.22 0.69 -52.45
C VAL A 435 26.87 -0.54 -53.09
N THR A 436 26.10 -1.63 -53.15
CA THR A 436 26.24 -2.96 -53.82
C THR A 436 27.06 -3.08 -55.13
N ASP A 437 27.46 -1.99 -55.78
CA ASP A 437 28.54 -1.94 -56.77
C ASP A 437 29.01 -0.46 -56.89
N GLY A 438 29.92 -0.02 -56.02
CA GLY A 438 30.39 1.38 -55.96
C GLY A 438 31.57 1.71 -56.86
N MET A 439 32.43 0.72 -57.16
CA MET A 439 33.79 0.92 -57.66
C MET A 439 33.89 1.60 -59.05
N THR A 440 34.97 2.38 -59.23
CA THR A 440 35.36 2.95 -60.54
C THR A 440 36.76 2.52 -60.96
N GLU A 441 36.92 2.05 -62.20
CA GLU A 441 38.23 1.72 -62.78
C GLU A 441 38.56 2.51 -64.06
N SER A 442 39.84 2.52 -64.44
CA SER A 442 40.32 3.22 -65.63
C SER A 442 40.05 2.47 -66.93
N CYS A 443 39.53 3.16 -67.94
CA CYS A 443 39.19 2.61 -69.25
C CYS A 443 39.69 3.48 -70.42
N GLN A 444 39.42 3.07 -71.66
CA GLN A 444 39.78 3.80 -72.88
C GLN A 444 38.55 4.06 -73.74
N ALA A 445 38.32 5.32 -74.12
CA ALA A 445 37.28 5.73 -75.05
C ALA A 445 37.89 6.50 -76.24
N ALA A 446 37.11 6.69 -77.30
CA ALA A 446 37.60 7.26 -78.56
C ALA A 446 38.17 8.70 -78.48
N CYS A 447 37.82 9.45 -77.43
CA CYS A 447 38.34 10.81 -77.20
C CYS A 447 39.47 10.88 -76.16
N GLY A 448 39.85 9.77 -75.51
CA GLY A 448 40.88 9.75 -74.45
C GLY A 448 40.68 8.66 -73.40
N ALA A 449 41.56 8.66 -72.40
CA ALA A 449 41.38 7.86 -71.20
C ALA A 449 40.14 8.31 -70.42
N GLY A 450 39.56 7.39 -69.66
CA GLY A 450 38.33 7.61 -68.92
C GLY A 450 38.20 6.71 -67.70
N THR A 451 37.07 6.83 -67.01
CA THR A 451 36.66 5.91 -65.93
C THR A 451 35.31 5.27 -66.25
N ARG A 452 35.13 4.02 -65.84
CA ARG A 452 33.85 3.32 -65.83
C ARG A 452 33.52 2.91 -64.40
N THR A 453 32.26 3.04 -64.00
CA THR A 453 31.71 2.59 -62.72
C THR A 453 31.13 1.19 -62.90
N CYS A 454 31.21 0.30 -61.91
CA CYS A 454 30.32 -0.86 -61.85
C CYS A 454 28.91 -0.42 -61.39
N THR A 455 27.87 -1.19 -61.71
CA THR A 455 26.48 -1.01 -61.24
C THR A 455 25.69 -2.27 -61.56
N ALA A 456 25.17 -2.99 -60.57
CA ALA A 456 24.49 -4.28 -60.70
C ALA A 456 25.32 -5.32 -61.48
N GLY A 457 26.49 -5.68 -60.92
CA GLY A 457 27.46 -6.65 -61.45
C GLY A 457 28.06 -6.28 -62.82
N ALA A 458 27.77 -5.07 -63.31
CA ALA A 458 27.97 -4.68 -64.70
C ALA A 458 28.72 -3.36 -64.87
N TRP A 459 29.93 -3.46 -65.42
CA TRP A 459 30.74 -2.30 -65.80
C TRP A 459 30.08 -1.42 -66.88
N SER A 460 29.82 -0.16 -66.52
CA SER A 460 29.24 0.88 -67.37
C SER A 460 30.15 1.35 -68.53
N ALA A 461 29.61 2.21 -69.39
CA ALA A 461 30.31 2.76 -70.55
C ALA A 461 31.37 3.81 -70.15
N CYS A 462 32.55 3.72 -70.77
CA CYS A 462 33.72 4.54 -70.42
C CYS A 462 33.47 6.06 -70.55
N SER A 463 33.56 6.78 -69.43
CA SER A 463 33.25 8.21 -69.27
C SER A 463 34.52 9.06 -69.08
N GLY A 464 34.43 10.40 -69.11
CA GLY A 464 35.55 11.29 -68.77
C GLY A 464 36.53 11.65 -69.90
N ALA A 465 36.42 11.02 -71.08
CA ALA A 465 37.23 11.38 -72.24
C ALA A 465 36.95 12.81 -72.74
N PRO A 466 37.94 13.70 -72.98
CA PRO A 466 37.70 15.14 -73.01
C PRO A 466 36.80 15.70 -74.14
N GLN A 467 35.91 16.63 -73.76
CA GLN A 467 35.27 17.62 -74.63
C GLN A 467 35.45 19.02 -74.02
N LEU A 468 36.55 19.70 -74.37
CA LEU A 468 36.87 21.05 -73.89
C LEU A 468 36.36 22.14 -74.84
N CYS A 469 35.52 23.05 -74.31
CA CYS A 469 35.26 24.41 -74.80
C CYS A 469 35.07 25.31 -73.57
N ASP A 470 35.99 26.23 -73.30
CA ASP A 470 35.94 27.66 -73.68
C ASP A 470 35.15 28.54 -72.67
N PRO A 471 35.76 29.61 -72.11
CA PRO A 471 35.18 30.43 -71.03
C PRO A 471 34.07 31.40 -71.48
N SER A 472 33.52 31.26 -72.69
CA SER A 472 32.35 32.04 -73.16
C SER A 472 30.98 31.41 -72.84
N ALA A 473 30.95 30.24 -72.18
CA ALA A 473 29.72 29.51 -71.84
C ALA A 473 28.85 30.22 -70.76
N ALA A 474 27.53 30.18 -70.92
CA ALA A 474 26.57 31.01 -70.18
C ALA A 474 26.27 30.57 -68.72
N CYS A 475 27.01 29.63 -68.15
CA CYS A 475 26.64 28.98 -66.87
C CYS A 475 26.91 29.85 -65.63
N CYS A 476 27.86 30.79 -65.68
CA CYS A 476 28.28 31.59 -64.52
C CYS A 476 27.38 32.81 -64.22
N LYS A 477 26.09 32.57 -63.91
CA LYS A 477 25.17 33.59 -63.35
C LYS A 477 24.17 33.03 -62.32
N ALA A 478 24.67 32.66 -61.14
CA ALA A 478 23.87 32.54 -59.92
C ALA A 478 24.62 33.16 -58.73
N SER A 479 23.89 33.65 -57.73
CA SER A 479 24.42 34.35 -56.55
C SER A 479 25.10 33.40 -55.56
N GLY A 480 26.35 33.71 -55.16
CA GLY A 480 27.14 32.85 -54.25
C GLY A 480 28.17 33.58 -53.37
N CYS A 481 28.03 34.89 -53.12
CA CYS A 481 28.90 35.63 -52.20
C CYS A 481 28.22 35.75 -50.83
N ALA A 482 28.83 35.20 -49.77
CA ALA A 482 28.30 35.20 -48.40
C ALA A 482 28.96 36.28 -47.51
N TYR A 483 28.23 36.73 -46.49
CA TYR A 483 28.68 37.62 -45.41
C TYR A 483 27.92 37.30 -44.10
N GLU A 484 28.47 37.70 -42.95
CA GLU A 484 27.96 37.33 -41.62
C GLU A 484 26.70 38.09 -41.17
N ALA A 485 25.83 37.41 -40.42
CA ALA A 485 24.85 38.02 -39.51
C ALA A 485 24.45 37.05 -38.39
N SER A 486 24.71 37.40 -37.13
CA SER A 486 24.50 36.53 -35.95
C SER A 486 23.85 37.21 -34.74
N THR A 487 23.48 38.50 -34.84
CA THR A 487 23.17 39.36 -33.68
C THR A 487 21.73 39.88 -33.61
N LEU A 488 20.84 39.48 -34.53
CA LEU A 488 19.46 39.99 -34.58
C LEU A 488 18.45 38.93 -34.10
N GLN A 489 17.73 39.24 -33.01
CA GLN A 489 16.62 38.43 -32.50
C GLN A 489 15.38 38.62 -33.37
N CYS A 490 14.70 37.53 -33.75
CA CYS A 490 13.58 37.57 -34.71
C CYS A 490 12.24 37.07 -34.17
N SER A 491 12.17 36.64 -32.91
CA SER A 491 10.92 36.37 -32.18
C SER A 491 10.91 37.06 -30.82
N THR A 492 9.79 37.64 -30.42
CA THR A 492 9.52 38.12 -29.05
C THR A 492 8.93 37.02 -28.15
N THR A 493 8.42 35.93 -28.74
CA THR A 493 7.91 34.76 -28.00
C THR A 493 9.04 33.74 -27.78
N PRO A 494 9.26 33.25 -26.55
CA PRO A 494 10.22 32.16 -26.30
C PRO A 494 9.87 30.86 -27.02
N ASN A 495 10.90 30.13 -27.44
CA ASN A 495 10.80 28.77 -27.98
C ASN A 495 10.66 27.73 -26.85
N ALA A 496 11.37 27.95 -25.73
CA ALA A 496 11.31 27.13 -24.53
C ALA A 496 11.54 27.99 -23.27
N THR A 497 11.12 27.49 -22.12
CA THR A 497 11.37 28.10 -20.79
C THR A 497 11.77 26.99 -19.82
N GLU A 498 12.80 27.22 -19.02
CA GLU A 498 13.32 26.27 -18.04
C GLU A 498 13.42 26.94 -16.68
N LYS A 499 13.11 26.20 -15.60
CA LYS A 499 13.19 26.66 -14.21
C LYS A 499 14.00 25.66 -13.39
N ARG A 500 14.73 26.14 -12.39
CA ARG A 500 15.46 25.30 -11.41
C ARG A 500 15.56 25.97 -10.05
N CYS A 501 15.93 25.23 -9.01
CA CYS A 501 16.44 25.81 -7.77
C CYS A 501 17.94 26.16 -7.87
N SER A 502 18.32 27.28 -7.27
CA SER A 502 19.71 27.71 -7.04
C SER A 502 19.95 27.79 -5.54
N GLY A 503 20.65 26.79 -5.00
CA GLY A 503 20.70 26.53 -3.56
C GLY A 503 19.43 25.83 -3.06
N THR A 504 19.48 25.31 -1.83
CA THR A 504 18.43 24.48 -1.22
C THR A 504 17.69 25.24 -0.12
N CYS A 505 18.18 25.22 1.12
CA CYS A 505 17.61 25.98 2.24
C CYS A 505 17.85 27.49 2.05
N GLY A 506 16.79 28.30 2.05
CA GLY A 506 16.89 29.71 1.61
C GLY A 506 17.28 29.87 0.14
N GLY A 507 17.11 28.83 -0.67
CA GLY A 507 17.44 28.82 -2.09
C GLY A 507 16.58 29.78 -2.90
N THR A 508 16.94 29.96 -4.16
CA THR A 508 16.21 30.85 -5.08
C THR A 508 15.81 30.10 -6.34
N ILE A 509 14.52 30.18 -6.69
CA ILE A 509 14.01 29.71 -7.98
C ILE A 509 14.57 30.63 -9.08
N GLN A 510 15.20 30.01 -10.07
CA GLN A 510 15.70 30.67 -11.27
C GLN A 510 14.91 30.23 -12.51
N GLN A 511 14.85 31.11 -13.51
CA GLN A 511 14.29 30.83 -14.83
C GLN A 511 15.23 31.32 -15.95
N ARG A 512 15.28 30.59 -17.06
CA ARG A 512 15.84 31.03 -18.34
C ARG A 512 14.88 30.76 -19.49
N THR A 513 15.04 31.48 -20.60
CA THR A 513 14.18 31.38 -21.80
C THR A 513 15.02 31.25 -23.06
N GLN A 514 14.61 30.38 -23.97
CA GLN A 514 15.26 30.18 -25.26
C GLN A 514 14.61 31.08 -26.33
N MET A 515 15.38 31.90 -27.02
CA MET A 515 14.91 32.83 -28.05
C MET A 515 15.50 32.46 -29.42
N ARG A 516 14.80 32.84 -30.51
CA ARG A 516 15.22 32.55 -31.90
C ARG A 516 15.82 33.78 -32.59
N TYR A 517 16.92 33.57 -33.32
CA TYR A 517 17.73 34.58 -33.98
C TYR A 517 17.77 34.39 -35.50
N CYS A 518 18.09 35.44 -36.25
CA CYS A 518 18.21 35.38 -37.71
C CYS A 518 19.34 34.45 -38.16
N THR A 519 19.19 33.86 -39.34
CA THR A 519 20.26 33.15 -40.07
C THR A 519 20.73 34.01 -41.25
N GLY A 520 22.01 33.94 -41.61
CA GLY A 520 22.67 34.88 -42.54
C GLY A 520 22.18 34.93 -44.00
N SER A 521 21.12 34.20 -44.36
CA SER A 521 20.51 34.19 -45.69
C SER A 521 18.98 34.16 -45.61
N ALA A 522 18.34 34.99 -46.43
CA ALA A 522 16.90 35.24 -46.50
C ALA A 522 16.27 35.94 -45.27
N ALA A 523 15.15 36.62 -45.48
CA ALA A 523 14.46 37.44 -44.48
C ALA A 523 13.54 36.59 -43.57
N GLY A 524 14.09 35.53 -42.97
CA GLY A 524 13.35 34.53 -42.19
C GLY A 524 13.98 34.21 -40.83
N CYS A 525 13.13 33.80 -39.89
CA CYS A 525 13.54 33.40 -38.54
C CYS A 525 13.85 31.89 -38.52
N GLY A 526 15.04 31.54 -39.02
CA GLY A 526 15.48 30.16 -39.31
C GLY A 526 15.35 29.20 -38.11
N THR A 527 15.02 27.94 -38.38
CA THR A 527 14.63 26.95 -37.37
C THR A 527 15.74 26.59 -36.38
N GLY A 528 17.00 26.52 -36.83
CA GLY A 528 18.12 26.04 -36.01
C GLY A 528 18.81 27.07 -35.11
N ASN A 529 18.59 28.39 -35.28
CA ASN A 529 19.33 29.40 -34.52
C ASN A 529 18.61 29.77 -33.20
N LEU A 530 18.78 28.92 -32.20
CA LEU A 530 18.18 29.03 -30.86
C LEU A 530 19.24 29.34 -29.80
N VAL A 531 19.02 30.39 -29.00
CA VAL A 531 19.96 30.82 -27.94
C VAL A 531 19.23 30.96 -26.61
N TRP A 532 19.79 30.39 -25.54
CA TRP A 532 19.29 30.52 -24.18
C TRP A 532 19.70 31.86 -23.55
N SER A 533 18.78 32.48 -22.82
CA SER A 533 19.12 33.57 -21.90
C SER A 533 20.02 33.08 -20.76
N GLY A 534 20.71 34.03 -20.12
CA GLY A 534 21.24 33.78 -18.77
C GLY A 534 20.12 33.43 -17.78
N TRP A 535 20.49 32.75 -16.70
CA TRP A 535 19.58 32.46 -15.59
C TRP A 535 19.22 33.74 -14.83
N SER A 536 17.95 33.87 -14.45
CA SER A 536 17.41 35.02 -13.72
C SER A 536 16.63 34.55 -12.50
N ASN A 537 16.76 35.23 -11.36
CA ASN A 537 16.03 34.89 -10.14
C ASN A 537 14.56 35.34 -10.27
N THR A 538 13.60 34.43 -10.06
CA THR A 538 12.16 34.74 -10.13
C THR A 538 11.48 34.75 -8.77
N GLN A 539 11.92 33.89 -7.84
CA GLN A 539 11.38 33.84 -6.47
C GLN A 539 12.47 33.36 -5.50
N ALA A 540 12.70 34.10 -4.42
CA ALA A 540 13.52 33.64 -3.29
C ALA A 540 12.65 32.83 -2.31
N CYS A 541 13.14 31.70 -1.83
CA CYS A 541 12.55 30.98 -0.70
C CYS A 541 12.99 31.65 0.61
N GLY A 542 12.15 31.62 1.65
CA GLY A 542 12.53 32.08 2.99
C GLY A 542 13.69 31.26 3.56
N SER A 543 14.43 31.80 4.54
CA SER A 543 15.58 31.11 5.15
C SER A 543 15.23 29.75 5.79
N SER A 544 13.98 29.58 6.21
CA SER A 544 13.43 28.32 6.76
C SER A 544 12.69 27.48 5.72
N ASN A 545 12.82 27.80 4.43
CA ASN A 545 12.16 27.11 3.33
C ASN A 545 13.17 26.38 2.46
N LEU A 546 12.81 25.17 2.03
CA LEU A 546 13.56 24.38 1.07
C LEU A 546 13.12 24.74 -0.36
N CYS A 547 14.08 25.13 -1.20
CA CYS A 547 13.91 25.11 -2.65
C CYS A 547 14.14 23.68 -3.15
N SER A 548 13.14 23.07 -3.79
CA SER A 548 13.22 21.71 -4.35
C SER A 548 12.53 21.60 -5.71
N GLY A 549 13.02 20.71 -6.58
CA GLY A 549 12.44 20.41 -7.89
C GLY A 549 13.34 20.78 -9.08
N GLY A 550 13.50 19.85 -10.03
CA GLY A 550 14.37 19.99 -11.20
C GLY A 550 13.78 20.81 -12.35
N GLY A 551 12.51 20.56 -12.71
CA GLY A 551 11.79 21.27 -13.79
C GLY A 551 10.62 22.14 -13.32
N ASN A 552 9.96 21.77 -12.21
CA ASN A 552 8.92 22.57 -11.56
C ASN A 552 9.32 22.91 -10.11
N PRO A 553 10.32 23.79 -9.91
CA PRO A 553 10.83 24.12 -8.58
C PRO A 553 9.81 24.87 -7.71
N SER A 554 9.78 24.55 -6.42
CA SER A 554 8.89 25.13 -5.41
C SER A 554 9.66 25.50 -4.13
N CYS A 555 9.05 26.35 -3.29
CA CYS A 555 9.59 26.77 -1.98
C CYS A 555 8.76 26.19 -0.82
N THR A 556 9.10 25.00 -0.35
CA THR A 556 8.42 24.32 0.76
C THR A 556 8.80 24.93 2.11
N THR A 557 7.84 25.30 2.94
CA THR A 557 8.11 25.82 4.30
C THR A 557 8.45 24.68 5.24
N CYS A 558 9.66 24.67 5.81
CA CYS A 558 10.08 23.63 6.74
C CYS A 558 9.74 24.03 8.19
N GLN A 559 8.79 23.33 8.81
CA GLN A 559 8.22 23.68 10.12
C GLN A 559 9.24 23.72 11.27
N TYR A 560 10.33 22.93 11.19
CA TYR A 560 11.38 22.86 12.21
C TYR A 560 12.71 23.49 11.78
N GLY A 561 12.75 24.16 10.62
CA GLY A 561 13.97 24.70 10.02
C GLY A 561 14.44 23.87 8.82
N CYS A 562 15.51 24.33 8.16
CA CYS A 562 16.06 23.69 6.96
C CYS A 562 17.59 23.70 7.06
N THR A 563 18.19 22.51 7.09
CA THR A 563 19.63 22.31 7.27
C THR A 563 20.10 21.18 6.36
N GLY A 564 21.35 21.26 5.86
CA GLY A 564 21.91 20.23 4.97
C GLY A 564 21.16 20.06 3.63
N GLY A 565 20.32 21.02 3.25
CA GLY A 565 19.48 20.95 2.05
C GLY A 565 18.20 20.11 2.19
N ARG A 566 17.76 19.84 3.42
CA ARG A 566 16.53 19.10 3.73
C ARG A 566 15.73 19.90 4.77
N CYS A 567 14.41 19.73 4.81
CA CYS A 567 13.64 20.19 5.96
C CYS A 567 14.07 19.40 7.20
N GLU A 568 14.27 20.07 8.34
CA GLU A 568 14.53 19.38 9.60
C GLU A 568 13.24 18.65 10.04
N PRO A 569 13.34 17.37 10.46
CA PRO A 569 12.19 16.62 10.94
C PRO A 569 12.05 16.78 12.47
N GLN A 570 10.84 16.56 13.00
CA GLN A 570 10.51 16.79 14.43
C GLN A 570 11.56 16.24 15.41
N PRO A 571 12.00 17.01 16.43
CA PRO A 571 12.91 16.51 17.45
C PRO A 571 12.27 15.35 18.23
N VAL A 572 12.91 14.18 18.21
CA VAL A 572 12.45 13.00 18.94
C VAL A 572 12.59 13.25 20.45
N ARG A 573 11.53 12.94 21.20
CA ARG A 573 11.44 13.20 22.64
C ARG A 573 11.35 11.87 23.39
N THR A 574 12.41 11.49 24.12
CA THR A 574 12.34 10.29 24.97
C THR A 574 11.31 10.49 26.09
N ILE A 575 10.40 9.54 26.28
CA ILE A 575 9.40 9.51 27.36
C ILE A 575 9.65 8.24 28.17
N CYS A 576 9.91 8.38 29.48
CA CYS A 576 10.00 7.24 30.36
C CYS A 576 8.63 6.92 30.96
N ILE A 577 8.19 5.67 30.81
CA ILE A 577 6.99 5.14 31.43
C ILE A 577 7.42 4.11 32.48
N ASP A 578 6.97 4.30 33.71
CA ASP A 578 7.26 3.43 34.84
C ASP A 578 5.99 2.73 35.32
N PRO A 579 5.64 1.55 34.81
CA PRO A 579 4.62 0.72 35.43
C PRO A 579 5.16 0.23 36.78
N GLY A 580 4.55 0.70 37.88
CA GLY A 580 4.90 0.30 39.23
C GLY A 580 4.84 -1.21 39.44
N TYR A 581 5.38 -1.67 40.58
CA TYR A 581 5.41 -3.11 40.94
C TYR A 581 6.20 -3.94 39.90
N GLY A 582 6.33 -5.25 40.02
CA GLY A 582 7.21 -6.08 39.17
C GLY A 582 6.96 -7.58 39.33
N SER A 583 7.76 -8.43 38.66
CA SER A 583 7.48 -9.88 38.57
C SER A 583 7.26 -10.58 39.92
N THR A 584 7.98 -10.17 40.97
CA THR A 584 7.93 -10.70 42.34
C THR A 584 7.29 -9.74 43.34
N ASP A 585 7.40 -8.42 43.15
CA ASP A 585 6.53 -7.45 43.82
C ASP A 585 5.22 -7.29 43.04
N GLY A 586 4.22 -8.13 43.31
CA GLY A 586 2.90 -8.00 42.66
C GLY A 586 2.12 -6.73 43.04
N GLY A 587 2.55 -6.00 44.06
CA GLY A 587 1.77 -4.94 44.70
C GLY A 587 0.50 -5.48 45.40
N PRO A 588 -0.48 -4.60 45.73
CA PRO A 588 -1.76 -5.05 46.29
C PRO A 588 -2.57 -5.88 45.28
N VAL A 589 -3.34 -6.84 45.82
CA VAL A 589 -4.28 -7.69 45.06
C VAL A 589 -5.67 -7.55 45.69
N ALA A 590 -6.68 -7.25 44.89
CA ALA A 590 -8.06 -7.08 45.33
C ALA A 590 -9.06 -7.28 44.17
N HIS A 591 -10.25 -7.79 44.46
CA HIS A 591 -11.35 -8.00 43.48
C HIS A 591 -10.95 -8.79 42.21
N GLY A 592 -9.98 -9.70 42.32
CA GLY A 592 -9.44 -10.47 41.19
C GLY A 592 -8.33 -9.77 40.40
N LEU A 593 -7.99 -8.52 40.73
CA LEU A 593 -6.99 -7.71 40.05
C LEU A 593 -5.69 -7.61 40.85
N THR A 594 -4.56 -7.61 40.14
CA THR A 594 -3.21 -7.41 40.68
C THR A 594 -2.68 -6.04 40.25
N ALA A 595 -2.11 -5.28 41.18
CA ALA A 595 -1.57 -3.95 40.91
C ALA A 595 -0.49 -3.92 39.80
N ARG A 596 0.42 -4.89 39.79
CA ARG A 596 1.44 -5.08 38.73
C ARG A 596 0.83 -5.17 37.33
N ASP A 597 -0.31 -5.83 37.19
CA ASP A 597 -0.90 -6.17 35.90
C ASP A 597 -1.74 -4.99 35.38
N VAL A 598 -2.49 -4.34 36.28
CA VAL A 598 -3.21 -3.08 36.00
C VAL A 598 -2.24 -1.94 35.61
N THR A 599 -1.14 -1.78 36.35
CA THR A 599 -0.12 -0.76 36.03
C THR A 599 0.63 -1.06 34.74
N TRP A 600 0.88 -2.33 34.43
CA TRP A 600 1.46 -2.76 33.16
C TRP A 600 0.54 -2.44 31.97
N SER A 601 -0.75 -2.82 32.04
CA SER A 601 -1.72 -2.52 30.96
C SER A 601 -1.81 -1.02 30.65
N ILE A 602 -1.94 -0.15 31.67
CA ILE A 602 -2.00 1.31 31.44
C ILE A 602 -0.67 1.85 30.86
N ALA A 603 0.47 1.26 31.20
CA ALA A 603 1.78 1.64 30.66
C ALA A 603 1.99 1.20 29.20
N ILE A 604 1.50 0.01 28.85
CA ILE A 604 1.52 -0.50 27.47
C ILE A 604 0.58 0.32 26.59
N HIS A 605 -0.68 0.49 26.99
CA HIS A 605 -1.61 1.40 26.28
C HIS A 605 -1.02 2.80 26.09
N LEU A 606 -0.22 3.33 27.02
CA LEU A 606 0.45 4.63 26.88
C LEU A 606 1.63 4.59 25.90
N ARG A 607 2.41 3.51 25.85
CA ARG A 607 3.39 3.27 24.78
C ARG A 607 2.69 3.30 23.43
N ASP A 608 1.59 2.58 23.31
CA ASP A 608 0.91 2.36 22.03
C ASP A 608 0.26 3.65 21.51
N TRP A 609 -0.36 4.44 22.39
CA TRP A 609 -0.83 5.80 22.07
C TRP A 609 0.31 6.74 21.58
N LEU A 610 1.50 6.65 22.18
CA LEU A 610 2.66 7.46 21.77
C LEU A 610 3.30 6.94 20.46
N ASN A 611 3.24 5.63 20.20
CA ASN A 611 3.66 5.06 18.92
C ASN A 611 2.71 5.52 17.80
N ALA A 612 1.40 5.45 18.01
CA ALA A 612 0.38 5.93 17.06
C ALA A 612 0.51 7.44 16.74
N ASP A 613 0.77 8.30 17.74
CA ASP A 613 1.05 9.74 17.50
C ASP A 613 2.38 9.98 16.75
N THR A 614 3.33 9.03 16.82
CA THR A 614 4.62 9.09 16.10
C THR A 614 4.50 8.63 14.65
N ALA A 615 3.66 7.63 14.38
CA ALA A 615 3.43 7.07 13.06
C ALA A 615 2.46 7.92 12.20
N ASN A 616 1.42 8.50 12.82
CA ASN A 616 0.43 9.29 12.09
C ASN A 616 1.06 10.58 11.51
N SER A 617 0.89 10.82 10.20
CA SER A 617 1.46 12.00 9.52
C SER A 617 0.80 13.34 9.89
N ALA A 618 -0.40 13.31 10.46
CA ALA A 618 -1.05 14.45 11.13
C ALA A 618 -0.82 14.46 12.65
N GLY A 619 -0.08 13.48 13.17
CA GLY A 619 0.37 13.37 14.56
C GLY A 619 1.21 14.54 15.03
N GLY A 620 1.14 14.82 16.33
CA GLY A 620 1.66 16.04 16.93
C GLY A 620 3.13 15.95 17.37
N GLY A 621 3.62 14.75 17.70
CA GLY A 621 4.93 14.55 18.29
C GLY A 621 5.59 13.25 17.87
N ARG A 622 6.92 13.20 17.94
CA ARG A 622 7.69 11.96 17.76
C ARG A 622 8.34 11.57 19.06
N TRP A 623 8.04 10.36 19.51
CA TRP A 623 8.35 9.88 20.84
C TRP A 623 9.31 8.70 20.77
N ASN A 624 10.18 8.60 21.76
CA ASN A 624 10.99 7.40 22.00
C ASN A 624 10.56 6.86 23.36
N VAL A 625 9.82 5.76 23.38
CA VAL A 625 9.19 5.25 24.60
C VAL A 625 10.12 4.30 25.32
N VAL A 626 10.37 4.55 26.61
CA VAL A 626 11.26 3.73 27.44
C VAL A 626 10.49 3.24 28.66
N LEU A 627 10.27 1.93 28.74
CA LEU A 627 9.71 1.27 29.91
C LEU A 627 10.82 1.02 30.96
N THR A 628 10.54 1.27 32.23
CA THR A 628 11.53 1.03 33.30
C THR A 628 11.72 -0.44 33.66
N ARG A 629 10.76 -1.29 33.31
CA ARG A 629 10.70 -2.74 33.59
C ARG A 629 10.08 -3.50 32.42
N SER A 630 10.17 -4.82 32.46
CA SER A 630 9.36 -5.73 31.63
C SER A 630 8.28 -6.44 32.47
N THR A 631 7.67 -7.49 31.94
CA THR A 631 6.83 -8.44 32.70
C THR A 631 7.66 -9.29 33.67
N GLY A 632 8.88 -9.67 33.26
CA GLY A 632 9.73 -10.65 33.96
C GLY A 632 10.84 -10.09 34.87
N ASN A 633 10.74 -8.84 35.34
CA ASN A 633 11.75 -8.29 36.27
C ASN A 633 11.20 -7.33 37.35
N ASP A 634 12.05 -7.03 38.34
CA ASP A 634 11.76 -6.19 39.52
C ASP A 634 12.87 -5.14 39.74
N PRO A 635 12.97 -4.09 38.91
CA PRO A 635 13.92 -3.02 39.15
C PRO A 635 13.47 -2.20 40.38
N THR A 636 14.43 -1.87 41.26
CA THR A 636 14.16 -0.98 42.40
C THR A 636 13.83 0.44 41.95
N ASN A 637 13.18 1.24 42.81
CA ASN A 637 12.87 2.66 42.53
C ASN A 637 14.11 3.53 42.22
N ALA A 638 15.31 3.10 42.63
CA ALA A 638 16.56 3.75 42.24
C ALA A 638 17.00 3.34 40.81
N GLN A 639 16.85 2.07 40.45
CA GLN A 639 17.12 1.58 39.08
C GLN A 639 16.12 2.15 38.07
N ARG A 640 14.83 2.23 38.40
CA ARG A 640 13.79 2.83 37.53
C ARG A 640 14.13 4.26 37.13
N ALA A 641 14.50 5.10 38.11
CA ALA A 641 14.97 6.46 37.84
C ALA A 641 16.29 6.48 37.03
N ALA A 642 17.22 5.54 37.28
CA ALA A 642 18.43 5.42 36.50
C ALA A 642 18.15 5.05 35.03
N THR A 643 17.21 4.14 34.75
CA THR A 643 16.77 3.82 33.37
C THR A 643 16.27 5.06 32.65
N CYS A 644 15.35 5.82 33.27
CA CYS A 644 14.85 7.07 32.70
C CYS A 644 15.97 8.10 32.44
N ASN A 645 16.87 8.29 33.42
CA ASN A 645 17.95 9.26 33.32
C ASN A 645 18.98 8.86 32.23
N ASN A 646 19.35 7.59 32.16
CA ASN A 646 20.32 7.07 31.20
C ASN A 646 19.81 7.15 29.76
N ALA A 647 18.50 6.94 29.54
CA ALA A 647 17.86 7.10 28.24
C ALA A 647 17.63 8.57 27.83
N GLY A 648 18.04 9.54 28.65
CA GLY A 648 17.81 10.97 28.39
C GLY A 648 16.33 11.36 28.40
N ALA A 649 15.50 10.66 29.18
CA ALA A 649 14.06 10.87 29.21
C ALA A 649 13.69 12.33 29.51
N THR A 650 12.88 12.93 28.64
CA THR A 650 12.43 14.33 28.71
C THR A 650 11.23 14.52 29.66
N ARG A 651 10.47 13.45 29.91
CA ARG A 651 9.39 13.32 30.89
C ARG A 651 9.44 11.93 31.52
N VAL A 652 8.95 11.80 32.75
CA VAL A 652 8.76 10.53 33.43
C VAL A 652 7.34 10.43 33.98
N ILE A 653 6.58 9.41 33.58
CA ILE A 653 5.28 9.08 34.19
C ILE A 653 5.41 7.73 34.89
N SER A 654 5.23 7.71 36.21
CA SER A 654 5.13 6.51 37.01
C SER A 654 3.66 6.20 37.31
N ILE A 655 3.24 4.97 37.06
CA ILE A 655 1.84 4.54 37.10
C ILE A 655 1.69 3.54 38.24
N HIS A 656 0.85 3.89 39.21
CA HIS A 656 0.53 3.06 40.38
C HIS A 656 -1.00 2.93 40.55
N VAL A 657 -1.40 2.04 41.44
CA VAL A 657 -2.76 1.97 41.99
C VAL A 657 -2.68 2.17 43.51
N ASN A 658 -3.70 2.80 44.09
CA ASN A 658 -3.75 3.11 45.52
C ASN A 658 -4.46 2.01 46.32
N GLY A 659 -4.41 2.09 47.65
CA GLY A 659 -5.16 1.19 48.53
C GLY A 659 -5.04 1.64 49.98
N CYS A 660 -6.16 1.87 50.68
CA CYS A 660 -6.13 2.30 52.08
C CYS A 660 -7.47 2.18 52.80
N CYS A 661 -7.39 2.37 54.13
CA CYS A 661 -8.52 2.90 54.90
C CYS A 661 -9.77 2.01 54.93
N GLY A 662 -9.57 0.69 54.84
CA GLY A 662 -10.66 -0.29 54.84
C GLY A 662 -11.55 -0.15 53.60
N ASN A 663 -10.92 -0.04 52.42
CA ASN A 663 -11.59 -0.10 51.11
C ASN A 663 -12.57 1.06 50.84
N SER A 664 -12.60 2.08 51.71
CA SER A 664 -13.55 3.19 51.68
C SER A 664 -13.06 4.43 50.92
N ALA A 665 -11.78 4.48 50.59
CA ALA A 665 -11.19 5.54 49.79
C ALA A 665 -11.43 5.30 48.28
N THR A 666 -11.62 6.37 47.53
CA THR A 666 -11.84 6.37 46.07
C THR A 666 -11.22 7.64 45.49
N GLY A 667 -10.85 7.61 44.21
CA GLY A 667 -10.44 8.78 43.43
C GLY A 667 -8.97 8.82 43.03
N ALA A 668 -8.66 9.65 42.03
CA ALA A 668 -7.30 9.80 41.52
C ALA A 668 -6.48 10.81 42.34
N GLU A 669 -5.18 10.53 42.52
CA GLU A 669 -4.20 11.47 43.07
C GLU A 669 -2.87 11.39 42.30
N THR A 670 -2.23 12.52 42.05
CA THR A 670 -0.95 12.56 41.30
C THR A 670 0.13 13.28 42.11
N TYR A 671 1.29 12.64 42.26
CA TYR A 671 2.40 13.14 43.07
C TYR A 671 3.56 13.67 42.24
N HIS A 672 4.20 14.73 42.74
CA HIS A 672 5.49 15.24 42.27
C HIS A 672 6.50 15.32 43.43
N THR A 673 7.80 15.41 43.12
CA THR A 673 8.81 15.79 44.13
C THR A 673 8.88 17.31 44.31
N SER A 674 9.18 17.78 45.53
CA SER A 674 9.54 19.18 45.79
C SER A 674 10.88 19.59 45.16
N ASN A 675 11.72 18.62 44.79
CA ASN A 675 13.11 18.85 44.39
C ASN A 675 13.27 19.39 42.96
N ASN A 676 12.23 19.27 42.13
CA ASN A 676 12.21 19.73 40.74
C ASN A 676 10.90 20.50 40.49
N SER A 677 10.97 21.83 40.43
CA SER A 677 9.81 22.72 40.31
C SER A 677 9.01 22.52 39.02
N SER A 678 9.66 22.14 37.91
CA SER A 678 9.01 21.80 36.64
C SER A 678 8.19 20.51 36.70
N SER A 679 8.41 19.66 37.70
CA SER A 679 7.57 18.47 37.92
C SER A 679 6.15 18.85 38.33
N ASN A 680 5.94 19.94 39.08
CA ASN A 680 4.60 20.36 39.51
C ASN A 680 3.69 20.73 38.33
N SER A 681 4.20 21.53 37.39
CA SER A 681 3.46 21.91 36.17
C SER A 681 3.13 20.71 35.28
N PHE A 682 4.06 19.75 35.14
CA PHE A 682 3.79 18.52 34.38
C PHE A 682 2.76 17.63 35.09
N THR A 683 2.91 17.43 36.40
CA THR A 683 1.99 16.65 37.25
C THR A 683 0.58 17.24 37.26
N SER A 684 0.45 18.57 37.16
CA SER A 684 -0.84 19.26 37.03
C SER A 684 -1.54 18.98 35.69
N LEU A 685 -0.78 18.85 34.59
CA LEU A 685 -1.34 18.41 33.30
C LEU A 685 -1.77 16.94 33.36
N VAL A 686 -0.91 16.07 33.89
CA VAL A 686 -1.19 14.63 34.09
C VAL A 686 -2.46 14.42 34.92
N HIS A 687 -2.60 15.15 36.03
CA HIS A 687 -3.79 15.05 36.88
C HIS A 687 -5.05 15.56 36.18
N ALA A 688 -4.99 16.74 35.54
CA ALA A 688 -6.15 17.36 34.91
C ALA A 688 -6.69 16.54 33.73
N GLU A 689 -5.83 15.91 32.93
CA GLU A 689 -6.25 15.04 31.84
C GLU A 689 -6.88 13.74 32.35
N VAL A 690 -6.27 13.07 33.35
CA VAL A 690 -6.83 11.82 33.90
C VAL A 690 -8.15 12.06 34.61
N ILE A 691 -8.31 13.14 35.39
CA ILE A 691 -9.58 13.48 36.06
C ILE A 691 -10.71 13.73 35.04
N ALA A 692 -10.41 14.30 33.86
CA ALA A 692 -11.41 14.61 32.85
C ALA A 692 -12.11 13.37 32.25
N ILE A 693 -11.51 12.18 32.38
CA ILE A 693 -12.02 10.93 31.79
C ILE A 693 -12.19 9.76 32.79
N ALA A 694 -11.49 9.78 33.92
CA ALA A 694 -11.52 8.66 34.87
C ALA A 694 -12.92 8.41 35.45
N GLY A 695 -13.74 9.46 35.59
CA GLY A 695 -15.06 9.35 36.24
C GLY A 695 -14.98 9.01 37.73
N LEU A 696 -13.82 9.26 38.35
CA LEU A 696 -13.51 9.01 39.76
C LEU A 696 -13.29 10.35 40.49
N ALA A 697 -13.29 10.33 41.83
CA ALA A 697 -13.18 11.54 42.63
C ALA A 697 -11.83 12.26 42.46
N ASP A 698 -11.84 13.59 42.36
CA ASP A 698 -10.64 14.43 42.40
C ASP A 698 -10.08 14.50 43.83
N ARG A 699 -8.82 14.09 44.01
CA ARG A 699 -8.07 14.16 45.26
C ARG A 699 -6.82 15.06 45.17
N GLY A 700 -6.65 15.74 44.04
CA GLY A 700 -5.64 16.75 43.78
C GLY A 700 -4.22 16.27 43.47
N VAL A 701 -3.44 17.24 42.98
CA VAL A 701 -1.97 17.18 42.85
C VAL A 701 -1.32 17.31 44.23
N LYS A 702 -0.29 16.50 44.50
CA LYS A 702 0.38 16.41 45.80
C LYS A 702 1.91 16.47 45.65
N SER A 703 2.58 17.01 46.67
CA SER A 703 4.05 16.98 46.76
C SER A 703 4.48 15.93 47.77
N SER A 704 5.45 15.09 47.43
CA SER A 704 6.00 14.08 48.33
C SER A 704 7.50 13.91 48.11
N SER A 705 8.26 13.94 49.21
CA SER A 705 9.68 13.56 49.26
C SER A 705 9.89 12.07 49.57
N GLY A 706 8.82 11.27 49.70
CA GLY A 706 8.90 9.84 50.02
C GLY A 706 9.19 8.94 48.80
N PHE A 707 8.91 9.39 47.59
CA PHE A 707 9.04 8.57 46.38
C PHE A 707 10.44 8.68 45.76
N THR A 708 11.27 7.65 45.94
CA THR A 708 12.65 7.60 45.44
C THR A 708 12.76 7.86 43.94
N LEU A 709 11.83 7.35 43.12
CA LEU A 709 11.84 7.57 41.69
C LEU A 709 11.70 9.05 41.33
N LEU A 710 10.69 9.73 41.90
CA LEU A 710 10.44 11.15 41.66
C LEU A 710 11.62 12.02 42.14
N ASN A 711 12.22 11.67 43.28
CA ASN A 711 13.37 12.40 43.82
C ASN A 711 14.65 12.24 42.99
N ASN A 712 14.83 11.09 42.33
CA ASN A 712 16.04 10.75 41.58
C ASN A 712 15.92 11.02 40.07
N SER A 713 14.73 11.37 39.57
CA SER A 713 14.51 11.75 38.17
C SER A 713 15.12 13.11 37.86
N ALA A 714 16.01 13.17 36.86
CA ALA A 714 16.61 14.43 36.41
C ALA A 714 15.59 15.34 35.69
N SER A 715 14.61 14.73 35.03
CA SER A 715 13.56 15.39 34.25
C SER A 715 12.23 15.53 35.02
N PRO A 716 11.28 16.35 34.54
CA PRO A 716 9.96 16.48 35.15
C PRO A 716 9.26 15.13 35.28
N ALA A 717 8.92 14.77 36.52
CA ALA A 717 8.39 13.45 36.86
C ALA A 717 7.06 13.55 37.61
N ALA A 718 6.09 12.73 37.20
CA ALA A 718 4.77 12.62 37.81
C ALA A 718 4.50 11.15 38.19
N MET A 719 3.90 10.91 39.35
CA MET A 719 3.43 9.57 39.76
C MET A 719 1.91 9.59 39.90
N ILE A 720 1.20 8.94 38.98
CA ILE A 720 -0.27 8.89 38.93
C ILE A 720 -0.79 7.64 39.66
N PHE A 721 -1.77 7.85 40.53
CA PHE A 721 -2.63 6.82 41.10
C PHE A 721 -4.06 7.11 40.59
N PRO A 722 -4.55 6.44 39.53
CA PRO A 722 -5.88 6.73 38.97
C PRO A 722 -7.06 6.46 39.92
N GLY A 723 -6.89 5.58 40.91
CA GLY A 723 -7.93 5.14 41.85
C GLY A 723 -7.38 4.19 42.92
N PHE A 724 -8.29 3.59 43.68
CA PHE A 724 -8.01 2.68 44.79
C PHE A 724 -8.37 1.22 44.45
N LEU A 725 -7.38 0.35 44.30
CA LEU A 725 -7.61 -1.07 43.92
C LEU A 725 -8.41 -1.84 44.98
N ASP A 726 -8.34 -1.45 46.25
CA ASP A 726 -9.12 -2.09 47.31
C ASP A 726 -10.60 -1.65 47.34
N ASN A 727 -10.95 -0.52 46.72
CA ASN A 727 -12.33 -0.06 46.60
C ASN A 727 -13.04 -0.71 45.41
N SER A 728 -14.27 -1.21 45.61
CA SER A 728 -15.01 -1.95 44.57
C SER A 728 -15.35 -1.13 43.32
N ASN A 729 -15.54 0.18 43.45
CA ASN A 729 -15.96 1.03 42.33
C ASN A 729 -14.77 1.41 41.45
N ASP A 730 -13.68 1.83 42.08
CA ASP A 730 -12.40 2.08 41.42
C ASP A 730 -11.81 0.79 40.83
N ALA A 731 -11.95 -0.36 41.51
CA ALA A 731 -11.55 -1.67 41.00
C ALA A 731 -12.39 -2.11 39.78
N ALA A 732 -13.70 -1.86 39.76
CA ALA A 732 -14.54 -2.13 38.60
C ALA A 732 -14.11 -1.29 37.37
N LYS A 733 -13.61 -0.05 37.59
CA LYS A 733 -12.96 0.73 36.54
C LYS A 733 -11.62 0.13 36.11
N TYR A 734 -10.78 -0.28 37.05
CA TYR A 734 -9.50 -0.95 36.74
C TYR A 734 -9.65 -2.29 36.02
N GLY A 735 -10.76 -3.01 36.18
CA GLY A 735 -11.04 -4.27 35.47
C GLY A 735 -11.38 -4.07 33.99
N ASN A 736 -12.03 -2.96 33.63
CA ASN A 736 -12.41 -2.63 32.26
C ASN A 736 -11.19 -2.11 31.46
N ASP A 737 -10.83 -2.77 30.35
CA ASP A 737 -9.66 -2.38 29.57
C ASP A 737 -9.84 -1.04 28.85
N THR A 738 -10.99 -0.81 28.22
CA THR A 738 -11.32 0.46 27.54
C THR A 738 -11.09 1.68 28.46
N TRP A 739 -11.35 1.54 29.77
CA TRP A 739 -11.04 2.58 30.76
C TRP A 739 -9.54 2.74 31.00
N ARG A 740 -8.76 1.65 31.06
CA ARG A 740 -7.28 1.68 31.11
C ARG A 740 -6.68 2.33 29.85
N THR A 741 -7.19 1.99 28.67
CA THR A 741 -6.81 2.58 27.36
C THR A 741 -7.12 4.07 27.31
N ASN A 742 -8.28 4.49 27.82
CA ASN A 742 -8.62 5.91 27.94
C ASN A 742 -7.69 6.63 28.93
N VAL A 743 -7.44 6.07 30.13
CA VAL A 743 -6.48 6.64 31.10
C VAL A 743 -5.10 6.83 30.46
N ALA A 744 -4.63 5.89 29.65
CA ALA A 744 -3.42 6.05 28.85
C ALA A 744 -3.51 7.20 27.82
N LYS A 745 -4.61 7.32 27.06
CA LYS A 745 -4.85 8.44 26.11
C LYS A 745 -4.74 9.81 26.78
N ALA A 746 -5.25 9.94 28.01
CA ALA A 746 -5.08 11.16 28.81
C ALA A 746 -3.64 11.42 29.26
N LEU A 747 -2.86 10.38 29.57
CA LEU A 747 -1.44 10.52 29.88
C LEU A 747 -0.63 10.97 28.65
N MET A 748 -0.95 10.48 27.45
CA MET A 748 -0.41 10.99 26.17
C MET A 748 -0.75 12.47 25.98
N TRP A 749 -2.02 12.86 26.15
CA TRP A 749 -2.44 14.27 26.05
C TRP A 749 -1.71 15.17 27.04
N ALA A 750 -1.44 14.70 28.26
CA ALA A 750 -0.65 15.45 29.25
C ALA A 750 0.81 15.62 28.80
N ILE A 751 1.42 14.60 28.18
CA ILE A 751 2.75 14.67 27.57
C ILE A 751 2.76 15.71 26.44
N GLN A 752 1.86 15.60 25.47
CA GLN A 752 1.73 16.54 24.34
C GLN A 752 1.58 17.99 24.82
N ARG A 753 0.63 18.26 25.72
CA ARG A 753 0.44 19.59 26.31
C ARG A 753 1.66 20.10 27.07
N SER A 754 2.47 19.21 27.66
CA SER A 754 3.73 19.59 28.32
C SER A 754 4.84 20.03 27.34
N PHE A 755 4.64 19.86 26.03
CA PHE A 755 5.48 20.36 24.96
C PHE A 755 4.76 21.37 24.04
N SER A 756 3.58 21.84 24.43
CA SER A 756 2.70 22.69 23.61
C SER A 756 2.28 22.07 22.27
N ILE A 757 2.21 20.75 22.21
CA ILE A 757 1.72 19.98 21.07
C ILE A 757 0.19 19.84 21.18
N THR A 758 -0.51 19.89 20.05
CA THR A 758 -1.97 19.66 19.95
C THR A 758 -2.31 18.25 20.42
N LYS A 759 -3.50 18.06 21.02
CA LYS A 759 -3.97 16.72 21.38
C LYS A 759 -4.12 15.85 20.14
N PHE A 760 -3.44 14.70 20.10
CA PHE A 760 -3.70 13.69 19.08
C PHE A 760 -5.06 13.04 19.32
N THR A 761 -5.85 13.00 18.26
CA THR A 761 -7.03 12.16 18.12
C THR A 761 -6.83 11.51 16.75
N PRO A 762 -6.81 10.17 16.65
CA PRO A 762 -6.84 9.48 15.36
C PRO A 762 -7.99 10.00 14.49
#